data_AF-A0A955KQ24-F1
#
_entry.id   AF-A0A955KQ24-F1
#
_cell.length_a   1.000
_cell.length_b   1.000
_cell.length_c   1.000
_cell.angle_alpha   90.00
_cell.angle_beta   90.00
_cell.angle_gamma   90.00
#
_symmetry.space_group_name_H-M   'P 1'
#
loop_
_entity.id
_entity.type
_entity.pdbx_description
1 polymer ?
#
loop_
_entity_poly.entity_id
_entity_poly.type
_entity_poly.pdbx_seq_one_letter_code
_entity_poly.pdbx_strand_id
1 'polypeptide(L)'
;MRTLNLSGFKPSDSLSISVSQGALTAGPVNIPAWGETGGGGGGTIAINVERTQMQVAPDTVRFSVDLSASSFDTAGPGAGEYYDARLHDLIYLWDMGDTVTTWTKPVNVLAAWKNRNAAKGPFVQHMYPNPGTYSPSVLVIEPSSGKTAVAVLEGANAITVLDPDDVYPGTATICVSPTGSTVGAPAGATVLTLSSLAYTDSAWSSRLGGSAKRWLFERGQEFAVKLRIGSTTTNGAYFGAYGTGDRPNLVWDGVSNPDAREMNRFSLESYGANTPGVAADIRFVGLKFDEGFDPTTTRSDYRRFDSSGAQKITEPPIRALSDCCGMIFDCVFAGIQHTNINLQGTSTSKEQSWHIDDCSMTAFGGQYPIFGVGSTHSRTSFSITGCNFSQSSGAMGAIYSQGSSRAVLRSTNPHRFHMRCVDSFHTDQNQHHFVPFKDALEQGGIVNIHSCSMEGGIGGVNIYADYNGSGVITPGVSICMNAIIDGCFYFSGHSSQSPIFSNASGVTVRNVHVVQPSVSRVNTNQRGFFEVASRGTFDPDTIGAAPIKVYNCTYIYLKTDAQNVGTVEDPEIFNYIDDGDNFTGMVEQNNVIHKPNAGPTATQVTTFWPLSTSPLFTPRDTVGYFQTDPGLTNFDPWMTSNPVLGSSWNNGETKTFAYGSPYNIAAMAALGQSDFAGSYGNEQVIFGSAYYTAADGDISVSYGASNIQVTNTSGVNWVANNSLSLALHLDMGATAPVAPGRAPSPTEWADNKPLTGSAALGAALSGNVSYMDILGTTRTAPADKGAWEVA
;
A
#
# COMPACT_ATOMS: atom_id res chain seq x y z
N MET A 1 -23.56 -12.66 8.20
CA MET A 1 -24.63 -12.27 9.14
C MET A 1 -25.66 -13.39 9.13
N ARG A 2 -26.01 -14.03 10.25
CA ARG A 2 -27.07 -15.06 10.23
C ARG A 2 -28.41 -14.35 10.30
N THR A 3 -29.15 -14.33 9.19
CA THR A 3 -30.49 -13.73 9.14
C THR A 3 -31.49 -14.69 9.78
N LEU A 4 -32.20 -14.21 10.81
CA LEU A 4 -33.34 -14.92 11.38
C LEU A 4 -34.61 -14.46 10.65
N ASN A 5 -35.11 -15.29 9.73
CA ASN A 5 -36.37 -15.02 9.05
C ASN A 5 -37.54 -15.43 9.94
N LEU A 6 -38.24 -14.43 10.48
CA LEU A 6 -39.45 -14.62 11.25
C LEU A 6 -40.67 -14.44 10.33
N SER A 7 -41.58 -15.41 10.32
CA SER A 7 -42.83 -15.36 9.53
C SER A 7 -44.04 -15.49 10.45
N GLY A 8 -45.21 -15.04 9.98
CA GLY A 8 -46.48 -15.15 10.72
C GLY A 8 -46.92 -13.91 11.50
N PHE A 9 -46.13 -12.84 11.49
CA PHE A 9 -46.48 -11.53 12.08
C PHE A 9 -47.11 -10.61 11.03
N LYS A 10 -48.09 -9.81 11.44
CA LYS A 10 -48.77 -8.81 10.63
C LYS A 10 -48.12 -7.43 10.80
N PRO A 11 -48.29 -6.50 9.82
CA PRO A 11 -48.00 -5.09 10.02
C PRO A 11 -48.57 -4.58 11.36
N SER A 12 -47.75 -3.88 12.15
CA SER A 12 -48.01 -3.34 13.50
C SER A 12 -47.92 -4.32 14.68
N ASP A 13 -47.64 -5.61 14.46
CA ASP A 13 -47.49 -6.54 15.58
C ASP A 13 -46.26 -6.17 16.42
N SER A 14 -46.37 -6.06 17.74
CA SER A 14 -45.18 -5.91 18.59
C SER A 14 -44.45 -7.26 18.71
N LEU A 15 -43.16 -7.30 18.44
CA LEU A 15 -42.31 -8.48 18.62
C LEU A 15 -41.24 -8.20 19.68
N SER A 16 -40.90 -9.20 20.48
CA SER A 16 -39.78 -9.15 21.42
C SER A 16 -38.84 -10.29 21.10
N ILE A 17 -37.60 -9.99 20.71
CA ILE A 17 -36.61 -11.01 20.34
C ILE A 17 -35.56 -11.09 21.44
N SER A 18 -35.37 -12.28 22.00
CA SER A 18 -34.23 -12.61 22.86
C SER A 18 -33.52 -13.84 22.31
N VAL A 19 -32.19 -13.80 22.25
CA VAL A 19 -31.36 -14.93 21.82
C VAL A 19 -30.55 -15.41 23.01
N SER A 20 -30.57 -16.72 23.27
CA SER A 20 -29.74 -17.33 24.32
C SER A 20 -28.80 -18.38 23.76
N GLN A 21 -27.56 -18.39 24.24
CA GLN A 21 -26.56 -19.42 23.94
C GLN A 21 -25.85 -19.81 25.24
N GLY A 22 -26.10 -21.04 25.71
CA GLY A 22 -25.63 -21.46 27.03
C GLY A 22 -26.26 -20.61 28.13
N ALA A 23 -25.42 -20.01 28.99
CA ALA A 23 -25.85 -19.13 30.08
C ALA A 23 -25.95 -17.64 29.69
N LEU A 24 -25.67 -17.28 28.43
CA LEU A 24 -25.71 -15.90 27.95
C LEU A 24 -27.04 -15.64 27.22
N THR A 25 -27.71 -14.54 27.57
CA THR A 25 -28.92 -14.06 26.89
C THR A 25 -28.72 -12.63 26.42
N ALA A 26 -28.97 -12.38 25.15
CA ALA A 26 -29.06 -11.04 24.55
C ALA A 26 -30.55 -10.71 24.28
N GLY A 27 -30.97 -9.52 24.65
CA GLY A 27 -32.36 -9.06 24.56
C GLY A 27 -33.11 -9.06 25.91
N PRO A 28 -34.42 -8.79 25.91
CA PRO A 28 -35.28 -8.62 24.74
C PRO A 28 -35.01 -7.34 23.94
N VAL A 29 -34.98 -7.47 22.62
CA VAL A 29 -35.11 -6.35 21.67
C VAL A 29 -36.58 -6.25 21.30
N ASN A 30 -37.24 -5.17 21.71
CA ASN A 30 -38.63 -4.91 21.38
C ASN A 30 -38.71 -4.21 20.01
N ILE A 31 -39.41 -4.83 19.08
CA ILE A 31 -39.84 -4.28 17.80
C ILE A 31 -41.30 -3.85 18.02
N PRO A 32 -41.58 -2.56 18.28
CA PRO A 32 -42.90 -2.12 18.70
C PRO A 32 -43.97 -2.26 17.62
N ALA A 33 -43.56 -2.31 16.35
CA ALA A 33 -44.44 -2.50 15.20
C ALA A 33 -43.71 -3.28 14.09
N TRP A 34 -44.02 -4.56 13.96
CA TRP A 34 -43.53 -5.46 12.91
C TRP A 34 -44.14 -5.03 11.59
N GLY A 35 -43.37 -4.84 10.52
CA GLY A 35 -43.93 -4.53 9.20
C GLY A 35 -44.59 -3.15 9.05
N GLU A 36 -44.64 -2.31 10.10
CA GLU A 36 -44.75 -0.86 9.88
C GLU A 36 -43.36 -0.31 9.54
N THR A 37 -43.30 0.57 8.55
CA THR A 37 -42.11 1.07 7.86
C THR A 37 -41.19 1.93 8.73
N GLY A 38 -40.61 1.35 9.78
CA GLY A 38 -39.48 1.92 10.53
C GLY A 38 -38.11 1.50 10.00
N GLY A 39 -38.07 0.69 8.93
CA GLY A 39 -36.83 0.25 8.29
C GLY A 39 -36.95 0.07 6.76
N GLY A 40 -38.12 -0.28 6.23
CA GLY A 40 -38.35 -0.36 4.78
C GLY A 40 -38.86 0.96 4.22
N GLY A 41 -37.95 1.86 3.83
CA GLY A 41 -38.29 3.17 3.28
C GLY A 41 -37.24 3.76 2.33
N GLY A 42 -36.11 3.07 2.16
CA GLY A 42 -35.07 3.43 1.20
C GLY A 42 -35.38 3.04 -0.25
N GLY A 43 -36.57 2.48 -0.51
CA GLY A 43 -37.02 2.11 -1.85
C GLY A 43 -36.36 0.83 -2.35
N THR A 44 -36.21 0.71 -3.68
CA THR A 44 -35.59 -0.45 -4.32
C THR A 44 -34.13 -0.11 -4.66
N ILE A 45 -33.23 -1.02 -4.32
CA ILE A 45 -31.82 -0.96 -4.73
C ILE A 45 -31.46 -2.24 -5.50
N ALA A 46 -30.41 -2.19 -6.31
CA ALA A 46 -29.88 -3.36 -7.01
C ALA A 46 -28.37 -3.49 -6.83
N ILE A 47 -27.84 -4.70 -7.00
CA ILE A 47 -26.40 -4.95 -7.01
C ILE A 47 -25.96 -5.07 -8.47
N ASN A 48 -25.05 -4.19 -8.88
CA ASN A 48 -24.36 -4.29 -10.16
C ASN A 48 -23.13 -5.19 -10.00
N VAL A 49 -22.90 -6.05 -11.00
CA VAL A 49 -21.85 -7.06 -10.98
C VAL A 49 -20.95 -6.93 -12.20
N GLU A 50 -19.66 -6.78 -11.97
CA GLU A 50 -18.63 -6.89 -13.01
C GLU A 50 -17.63 -7.99 -12.65
N ARG A 51 -17.41 -8.97 -13.53
CA ARG A 51 -16.64 -10.19 -13.23
C ARG A 51 -15.57 -10.45 -14.27
N THR A 52 -14.76 -11.45 -13.98
CA THR A 52 -13.85 -12.00 -14.98
C THR A 52 -14.60 -12.77 -16.06
N GLN A 53 -13.95 -12.98 -17.20
CA GLN A 53 -14.57 -13.69 -18.31
C GLN A 53 -14.68 -15.20 -18.05
N MET A 54 -13.70 -15.80 -17.38
CA MET A 54 -13.66 -17.24 -17.18
C MET A 54 -14.55 -17.70 -16.01
N GLN A 55 -14.82 -16.82 -15.03
CA GLN A 55 -15.66 -17.11 -13.86
C GLN A 55 -15.25 -18.39 -13.10
N VAL A 56 -13.97 -18.71 -13.12
CA VAL A 56 -13.38 -19.94 -12.57
C VAL A 56 -12.62 -19.63 -11.29
N ALA A 57 -12.65 -20.53 -10.30
CA ALA A 57 -12.01 -20.32 -9.01
C ALA A 57 -10.46 -20.24 -9.10
N PRO A 58 -9.80 -19.34 -8.36
CA PRO A 58 -10.41 -18.22 -7.66
C PRO A 58 -11.00 -17.23 -8.68
N ASP A 59 -12.18 -16.68 -8.38
CA ASP A 59 -12.82 -15.67 -9.22
C ASP A 59 -13.01 -14.36 -8.47
N THR A 60 -12.65 -13.24 -9.11
CA THR A 60 -12.86 -11.91 -8.57
C THR A 60 -14.13 -11.27 -9.13
N VAL A 61 -14.90 -10.67 -8.23
CA VAL A 61 -16.17 -9.99 -8.53
C VAL A 61 -16.15 -8.59 -7.97
N ARG A 62 -16.52 -7.63 -8.81
CA ARG A 62 -16.65 -6.21 -8.47
C ARG A 62 -18.13 -5.92 -8.30
N PHE A 63 -18.49 -5.39 -7.14
CA PHE A 63 -19.85 -5.06 -6.76
C PHE A 63 -19.98 -3.55 -6.57
N SER A 64 -21.07 -2.99 -7.10
CA SER A 64 -21.54 -1.65 -6.75
C SER A 64 -23.05 -1.67 -6.54
N VAL A 65 -23.58 -0.65 -5.86
CA VAL A 65 -25.02 -0.52 -5.62
C VAL A 65 -25.63 0.46 -6.61
N ASP A 66 -26.69 0.04 -7.30
CA ASP A 66 -27.56 0.95 -8.03
C ASP A 66 -28.60 1.54 -7.09
N LEU A 67 -28.59 2.87 -6.98
CA LEU A 67 -29.51 3.66 -6.15
C LEU A 67 -30.53 4.43 -6.99
N SER A 68 -30.61 4.21 -8.30
CA SER A 68 -31.49 4.96 -9.22
C SER A 68 -32.99 4.83 -8.90
N ALA A 69 -33.40 3.71 -8.30
CA ALA A 69 -34.78 3.45 -7.85
C ALA A 69 -34.97 3.56 -6.33
N SER A 70 -33.98 4.11 -5.62
CA SER A 70 -34.04 4.30 -4.17
C SER A 70 -34.87 5.53 -3.79
N SER A 71 -35.30 5.59 -2.54
CA SER A 71 -36.06 6.70 -1.93
C SER A 71 -35.41 7.22 -0.65
N PHE A 72 -34.08 7.12 -0.58
CA PHE A 72 -33.27 7.79 0.44
C PHE A 72 -33.39 9.31 0.32
N ASP A 73 -33.30 10.02 1.45
CA ASP A 73 -33.39 11.48 1.51
C ASP A 73 -32.07 12.16 1.09
N THR A 74 -30.96 11.42 1.15
CA THR A 74 -29.63 11.82 0.71
C THR A 74 -29.65 11.99 -0.80
N ALA A 75 -29.51 13.22 -1.25
CA ALA A 75 -29.50 13.54 -2.67
C ALA A 75 -28.33 12.87 -3.38
N GLY A 76 -28.60 12.33 -4.57
CA GLY A 76 -27.53 11.99 -5.51
C GLY A 76 -26.93 13.24 -6.17
N PRO A 77 -25.88 13.06 -6.99
CA PRO A 77 -25.22 14.16 -7.66
C PRO A 77 -26.17 14.81 -8.66
N GLY A 78 -26.15 16.14 -8.72
CA GLY A 78 -26.76 16.93 -9.78
C GLY A 78 -26.09 16.71 -11.15
N ALA A 79 -26.67 17.28 -12.20
CA ALA A 79 -26.11 17.18 -13.53
C ALA A 79 -24.74 17.88 -13.61
N GLY A 80 -23.68 17.13 -13.92
CA GLY A 80 -22.31 17.65 -14.00
C GLY A 80 -21.55 17.67 -12.67
N GLU A 81 -22.17 17.24 -11.58
CA GLU A 81 -21.50 17.10 -10.28
C GLU A 81 -20.76 15.76 -10.18
N TYR A 82 -19.56 15.79 -9.61
CA TYR A 82 -18.72 14.60 -9.41
C TYR A 82 -18.82 14.02 -8.00
N TYR A 83 -19.16 14.86 -7.02
CA TYR A 83 -19.37 14.43 -5.63
C TYR A 83 -20.75 13.80 -5.48
N ASP A 84 -20.82 12.56 -4.98
CA ASP A 84 -22.07 11.87 -4.70
C ASP A 84 -22.21 11.65 -3.19
N ALA A 85 -23.00 12.50 -2.52
CA ALA A 85 -23.21 12.43 -1.08
C ALA A 85 -23.73 11.07 -0.60
N ARG A 86 -24.44 10.31 -1.46
CA ARG A 86 -24.93 8.97 -1.12
C ARG A 86 -23.79 8.00 -0.83
N LEU A 87 -22.66 8.14 -1.53
CA LEU A 87 -21.47 7.31 -1.30
C LEU A 87 -20.88 7.53 0.09
N HIS A 88 -21.02 8.73 0.65
CA HIS A 88 -20.43 9.14 1.92
C HIS A 88 -21.36 8.96 3.12
N ASP A 89 -22.61 9.38 2.95
CA ASP A 89 -23.57 9.56 4.03
C ASP A 89 -24.46 8.33 4.23
N LEU A 90 -24.61 7.48 3.20
CA LEU A 90 -25.21 6.15 3.37
C LEU A 90 -24.17 5.14 3.88
N ILE A 91 -24.66 4.17 4.64
CA ILE A 91 -23.88 3.05 5.15
C ILE A 91 -24.20 1.82 4.33
N TYR A 92 -23.18 1.21 3.74
CA TYR A 92 -23.28 -0.01 2.95
C TYR A 92 -22.63 -1.14 3.71
N LEU A 93 -23.40 -2.19 4.01
CA LEU A 93 -22.94 -3.38 4.72
C LEU A 93 -23.13 -4.59 3.83
N TRP A 94 -22.03 -5.21 3.43
CA TRP A 94 -22.06 -6.37 2.55
C TRP A 94 -21.88 -7.66 3.34
N ASP A 95 -22.65 -8.67 2.95
CA ASP A 95 -22.36 -10.08 3.22
C ASP A 95 -22.06 -10.78 1.90
N MET A 96 -20.85 -11.30 1.74
CA MET A 96 -20.42 -11.92 0.47
C MET A 96 -20.96 -13.34 0.28
N GLY A 97 -21.47 -13.99 1.33
CA GLY A 97 -21.98 -15.36 1.25
C GLY A 97 -20.92 -16.41 0.90
N ASP A 98 -19.63 -16.08 0.99
CA ASP A 98 -18.49 -16.99 0.78
C ASP A 98 -18.43 -18.04 1.91
N THR A 99 -18.02 -19.24 1.53
CA THR A 99 -17.81 -20.37 2.44
C THR A 99 -16.50 -20.26 3.20
N VAL A 100 -15.49 -19.59 2.64
CA VAL A 100 -14.25 -19.28 3.35
C VAL A 100 -14.48 -18.05 4.19
N THR A 101 -14.39 -18.22 5.51
CA THR A 101 -14.81 -17.17 6.44
C THR A 101 -13.71 -16.21 6.84
N THR A 102 -12.43 -16.58 6.70
CA THR A 102 -11.32 -15.78 7.25
C THR A 102 -10.12 -15.66 6.33
N TRP A 103 -9.53 -14.47 6.26
CA TRP A 103 -8.18 -14.28 5.70
C TRP A 103 -7.10 -14.77 6.67
N THR A 104 -5.95 -15.16 6.12
CA THR A 104 -4.88 -15.84 6.85
C THR A 104 -3.61 -15.01 6.98
N LYS A 105 -3.32 -14.09 6.05
CA LYS A 105 -2.04 -13.34 6.04
C LYS A 105 -1.94 -12.17 7.00
N PRO A 106 -2.99 -11.34 7.23
CA PRO A 106 -2.87 -10.16 8.07
C PRO A 106 -2.55 -10.55 9.51
N VAL A 107 -1.61 -9.86 10.16
CA VAL A 107 -1.18 -10.15 11.54
C VAL A 107 -1.78 -9.14 12.50
N ASN A 108 -1.40 -7.87 12.39
CA ASN A 108 -1.79 -6.77 13.28
C ASN A 108 -3.12 -6.12 12.84
N VAL A 109 -4.16 -6.92 12.69
CA VAL A 109 -5.54 -6.46 12.46
C VAL A 109 -6.49 -7.12 13.45
N LEU A 110 -7.64 -6.52 13.70
CA LEU A 110 -8.63 -7.11 14.59
C LEU A 110 -9.16 -8.43 14.03
N ALA A 111 -9.42 -9.40 14.93
CA ALA A 111 -9.97 -10.69 14.55
C ALA A 111 -11.30 -10.57 13.77
N ALA A 112 -12.17 -9.64 14.19
CA ALA A 112 -13.44 -9.38 13.51
C ALA A 112 -13.27 -8.88 12.07
N TRP A 113 -12.18 -8.15 11.79
CA TRP A 113 -11.87 -7.64 10.45
C TRP A 113 -11.37 -8.72 9.50
N LYS A 114 -10.88 -9.84 10.03
CA LYS A 114 -10.44 -10.98 9.21
C LYS A 114 -11.60 -11.71 8.52
N ASN A 115 -12.85 -11.37 8.83
CA ASN A 115 -14.02 -11.98 8.21
C ASN A 115 -14.15 -11.61 6.73
N ARG A 116 -13.89 -12.57 5.82
CA ARG A 116 -13.96 -12.40 4.36
C ARG A 116 -15.34 -11.95 3.88
N ASN A 117 -16.39 -12.36 4.60
CA ASN A 117 -17.77 -12.10 4.24
C ASN A 117 -18.23 -10.69 4.57
N ALA A 118 -17.54 -9.94 5.43
CA ALA A 118 -17.95 -8.59 5.81
C ALA A 118 -17.21 -7.54 4.98
N ALA A 119 -17.93 -6.69 4.24
CA ALA A 119 -17.36 -5.51 3.60
C ALA A 119 -18.20 -4.26 3.89
N LYS A 120 -17.59 -3.09 3.73
CA LYS A 120 -18.25 -1.79 3.89
C LYS A 120 -18.06 -0.95 2.63
N GLY A 121 -18.97 0.01 2.41
CA GLY A 121 -18.83 1.03 1.38
C GLY A 121 -19.53 0.71 0.04
N PRO A 122 -19.66 1.70 -0.84
CA PRO A 122 -20.52 1.64 -2.02
C PRO A 122 -19.95 0.79 -3.17
N PHE A 123 -18.64 0.60 -3.20
CA PHE A 123 -17.93 -0.25 -4.14
C PHE A 123 -17.04 -1.22 -3.36
N VAL A 124 -17.17 -2.50 -3.65
CA VAL A 124 -16.37 -3.56 -3.04
C VAL A 124 -15.99 -4.59 -4.08
N GLN A 125 -14.80 -5.16 -3.93
CA GLN A 125 -14.35 -6.27 -4.73
C GLN A 125 -14.08 -7.47 -3.82
N HIS A 126 -14.56 -8.64 -4.22
CA HIS A 126 -14.45 -9.88 -3.46
C HIS A 126 -13.87 -10.99 -4.34
N MET A 127 -13.11 -11.90 -3.74
CA MET A 127 -12.57 -13.07 -4.42
C MET A 127 -13.15 -14.33 -3.79
N TYR A 128 -13.84 -15.12 -4.60
CA TYR A 128 -14.35 -16.44 -4.21
C TYR A 128 -13.28 -17.48 -4.55
N PRO A 129 -12.61 -18.07 -3.55
CA PRO A 129 -11.45 -18.93 -3.79
C PRO A 129 -11.85 -20.34 -4.22
N ASN A 130 -13.11 -20.74 -3.95
CA ASN A 130 -13.62 -22.07 -4.21
C ASN A 130 -14.73 -22.05 -5.29
N PRO A 131 -14.91 -23.15 -6.03
CA PRO A 131 -16.07 -23.31 -6.90
C PRO A 131 -17.37 -23.36 -6.09
N GLY A 132 -18.47 -22.88 -6.66
CA GLY A 132 -19.77 -22.88 -5.99
C GLY A 132 -20.72 -21.79 -6.49
N THR A 133 -21.89 -21.73 -5.87
CA THR A 133 -22.88 -20.67 -6.11
C THR A 133 -23.04 -19.86 -4.83
N TYR A 134 -22.87 -18.55 -4.93
CA TYR A 134 -22.83 -17.62 -3.81
C TYR A 134 -23.94 -16.59 -3.94
N SER A 135 -24.49 -16.18 -2.78
CA SER A 135 -25.57 -15.20 -2.70
C SER A 135 -25.14 -13.98 -1.90
N PRO A 136 -24.29 -13.10 -2.47
CA PRO A 136 -23.92 -11.87 -1.81
C PRO A 136 -25.14 -10.96 -1.65
N SER A 137 -25.13 -10.16 -0.59
CA SER A 137 -26.17 -9.20 -0.26
C SER A 137 -25.57 -7.90 0.25
N VAL A 138 -26.34 -6.82 0.14
CA VAL A 138 -26.02 -5.51 0.70
C VAL A 138 -27.22 -4.95 1.43
N LEU A 139 -26.97 -4.44 2.64
CA LEU A 139 -27.86 -3.57 3.39
C LEU A 139 -27.35 -2.14 3.27
N VAL A 140 -28.21 -1.24 2.80
CA VAL A 140 -27.96 0.20 2.75
C VAL A 140 -28.80 0.88 3.81
N ILE A 141 -28.19 1.73 4.63
CA ILE A 141 -28.83 2.47 5.73
C ILE A 141 -28.55 3.95 5.52
N GLU A 142 -29.58 4.77 5.65
CA GLU A 142 -29.47 6.22 5.77
C GLU A 142 -29.58 6.62 7.24
N PRO A 143 -28.48 7.01 7.90
CA PRO A 143 -28.50 7.31 9.33
C PRO A 143 -29.42 8.48 9.69
N SER A 144 -29.55 9.48 8.81
CA SER A 144 -30.31 10.71 9.07
C SER A 144 -31.82 10.48 9.18
N SER A 145 -32.37 9.57 8.38
CA SER A 145 -33.80 9.26 8.35
C SER A 145 -34.14 7.90 8.98
N GLY A 146 -33.14 7.03 9.18
CA GLY A 146 -33.32 5.64 9.57
C GLY A 146 -33.82 4.73 8.44
N LYS A 147 -33.98 5.24 7.21
CA LYS A 147 -34.39 4.42 6.05
C LYS A 147 -33.35 3.35 5.76
N THR A 148 -33.82 2.16 5.39
CA THR A 148 -32.96 1.09 4.89
C THR A 148 -33.50 0.49 3.60
N ALA A 149 -32.61 -0.17 2.85
CA ALA A 149 -32.93 -0.99 1.68
C ALA A 149 -31.95 -2.18 1.60
N VAL A 150 -32.41 -3.31 1.08
CA VAL A 150 -31.60 -4.54 0.95
C VAL A 150 -31.69 -5.06 -0.48
N ALA A 151 -30.56 -5.52 -1.02
CA ALA A 151 -30.51 -6.31 -2.24
C ALA A 151 -29.74 -7.61 -1.99
N VAL A 152 -30.18 -8.68 -2.66
CA VAL A 152 -29.58 -10.03 -2.58
C VAL A 152 -29.46 -10.57 -4.00
N LEU A 153 -28.32 -11.17 -4.33
CA LEU A 153 -28.14 -11.94 -5.57
C LEU A 153 -28.49 -13.41 -5.32
N GLU A 154 -29.61 -13.88 -5.84
CA GLU A 154 -30.08 -15.25 -5.64
C GLU A 154 -30.66 -15.88 -6.93
N GLY A 155 -30.87 -17.19 -6.90
CA GLY A 155 -31.41 -17.94 -8.02
C GLY A 155 -30.56 -17.77 -9.29
N ALA A 156 -31.19 -17.34 -10.39
CA ALA A 156 -30.51 -17.13 -11.67
C ALA A 156 -29.50 -15.96 -11.66
N ASN A 157 -29.58 -15.06 -10.66
CA ASN A 157 -28.67 -13.92 -10.51
C ASN A 157 -27.54 -14.19 -9.52
N ALA A 158 -27.51 -15.38 -8.89
CA ALA A 158 -26.46 -15.75 -7.96
C ALA A 158 -25.08 -15.82 -8.65
N ILE A 159 -24.04 -15.61 -7.86
CA ILE A 159 -22.66 -15.65 -8.31
C ILE A 159 -22.22 -17.11 -8.42
N THR A 160 -22.20 -17.65 -9.63
CA THR A 160 -21.61 -18.97 -9.89
C THR A 160 -20.12 -18.84 -10.17
N VAL A 161 -19.31 -19.71 -9.57
CA VAL A 161 -17.87 -19.84 -9.76
C VAL A 161 -17.58 -21.28 -10.18
N LEU A 162 -16.98 -21.45 -11.34
CA LEU A 162 -16.70 -22.73 -11.96
C LEU A 162 -15.47 -23.42 -11.33
N ASP A 163 -15.45 -24.75 -11.43
CA ASP A 163 -14.31 -25.55 -11.00
C ASP A 163 -13.15 -25.43 -12.00
N PRO A 164 -11.93 -25.08 -11.55
CA PRO A 164 -10.76 -25.09 -12.43
C PRO A 164 -10.46 -26.46 -13.05
N ASP A 165 -10.82 -27.58 -12.42
CA ASP A 165 -10.65 -28.91 -13.02
C ASP A 165 -11.63 -29.16 -14.18
N ASP A 166 -12.81 -28.53 -14.17
CA ASP A 166 -13.80 -28.62 -15.26
C ASP A 166 -13.47 -27.67 -16.40
N VAL A 167 -13.06 -26.44 -16.08
CA VAL A 167 -12.70 -25.42 -17.07
C VAL A 167 -11.36 -25.75 -17.73
N TYR A 168 -10.42 -26.31 -16.97
CA TYR A 168 -9.13 -26.77 -17.44
C TYR A 168 -8.98 -28.27 -17.19
N PRO A 169 -9.65 -29.12 -18.00
CA PRO A 169 -9.50 -30.57 -17.88
C PRO A 169 -8.03 -30.97 -18.04
N GLY A 170 -7.67 -32.20 -17.67
CA GLY A 170 -6.27 -32.67 -17.75
C GLY A 170 -5.58 -32.35 -19.07
N THR A 171 -6.25 -32.52 -20.21
CA THR A 171 -5.70 -32.21 -21.54
C THR A 171 -5.44 -30.72 -21.80
N ALA A 172 -6.01 -29.82 -20.98
CA ALA A 172 -5.76 -28.38 -20.96
C ALA A 172 -4.87 -27.94 -19.79
N THR A 173 -4.41 -28.89 -18.96
CA THR A 173 -3.53 -28.65 -17.81
C THR A 173 -2.12 -29.16 -18.09
N ILE A 174 -1.15 -28.30 -17.83
CA ILE A 174 0.28 -28.59 -17.92
C ILE A 174 0.88 -28.53 -16.52
N CYS A 175 1.48 -29.63 -16.08
CA CYS A 175 2.21 -29.73 -14.84
C CYS A 175 3.72 -29.63 -15.14
N VAL A 176 4.44 -28.80 -14.39
CA VAL A 176 5.88 -28.63 -14.51
C VAL A 176 6.54 -29.21 -13.26
N SER A 177 7.49 -30.12 -13.43
CA SER A 177 8.20 -30.78 -12.32
C SER A 177 9.67 -30.99 -12.69
N PRO A 178 10.64 -30.63 -11.84
CA PRO A 178 12.04 -30.98 -12.10
C PRO A 178 12.28 -32.49 -12.01
N THR A 179 11.44 -33.22 -11.27
CA THR A 179 11.59 -34.65 -10.97
C THR A 179 10.76 -35.55 -11.89
N GLY A 180 9.85 -34.98 -12.69
CA GLY A 180 8.85 -35.71 -13.46
C GLY A 180 7.73 -36.32 -12.62
N SER A 181 7.55 -35.87 -11.38
CA SER A 181 6.49 -36.34 -10.48
C SER A 181 5.10 -36.11 -11.06
N THR A 182 4.24 -37.11 -10.92
CA THR A 182 2.82 -37.02 -11.29
C THR A 182 1.91 -37.02 -10.06
N VAL A 183 2.49 -37.05 -8.85
CA VAL A 183 1.74 -37.14 -7.60
C VAL A 183 0.95 -35.85 -7.39
N GLY A 184 -0.37 -35.96 -7.32
CA GLY A 184 -1.28 -34.82 -7.18
C GLY A 184 -1.47 -33.98 -8.44
N ALA A 185 -0.95 -34.41 -9.60
CA ALA A 185 -1.27 -33.79 -10.88
C ALA A 185 -2.70 -34.17 -11.31
N PRO A 186 -3.49 -33.25 -11.91
CA PRO A 186 -4.80 -33.58 -12.44
C PRO A 186 -4.75 -34.73 -13.46
N ALA A 187 -5.75 -35.61 -13.43
CA ALA A 187 -5.80 -36.77 -14.31
C ALA A 187 -5.77 -36.35 -15.80
N GLY A 188 -4.84 -36.89 -16.57
CA GLY A 188 -4.65 -36.55 -17.98
C GLY A 188 -3.82 -35.28 -18.24
N ALA A 189 -3.29 -34.63 -17.18
CA ALA A 189 -2.36 -33.52 -17.32
C ALA A 189 -1.08 -33.94 -18.06
N THR A 190 -0.57 -33.03 -18.88
CA THR A 190 0.76 -33.19 -19.47
C THR A 190 1.80 -32.80 -18.43
N VAL A 191 2.69 -33.72 -18.06
CA VAL A 191 3.79 -33.43 -17.14
C VAL A 191 5.07 -33.16 -17.94
N LEU A 192 5.69 -32.00 -17.69
CA LEU A 192 6.96 -31.59 -18.29
C LEU A 192 8.06 -31.69 -17.23
N THR A 193 9.12 -32.44 -17.55
CA THR A 193 10.28 -32.59 -16.68
C THR A 193 11.25 -31.42 -16.88
N LEU A 194 10.97 -30.28 -16.22
CA LEU A 194 11.70 -29.02 -16.39
C LEU A 194 11.91 -28.33 -15.02
N SER A 195 13.07 -27.70 -14.84
CA SER A 195 13.38 -26.79 -13.72
C SER A 195 13.37 -25.32 -14.14
N SER A 196 13.20 -25.04 -15.44
CA SER A 196 13.11 -23.69 -15.99
C SER A 196 12.03 -23.62 -17.07
N LEU A 197 11.38 -22.47 -17.20
CA LEU A 197 10.40 -22.22 -18.23
C LEU A 197 10.53 -20.79 -18.76
N ALA A 198 11.00 -20.66 -20.01
CA ALA A 198 11.17 -19.38 -20.69
C ALA A 198 10.20 -19.22 -21.87
N TYR A 199 9.85 -17.98 -22.22
CA TYR A 199 8.94 -17.68 -23.32
C TYR A 199 9.48 -18.11 -24.70
N THR A 200 10.80 -18.23 -24.83
CA THR A 200 11.49 -18.75 -26.02
C THR A 200 11.43 -20.26 -26.13
N ASP A 201 11.07 -20.96 -25.06
CA ASP A 201 11.03 -22.42 -25.06
C ASP A 201 9.90 -22.92 -25.95
N SER A 202 10.19 -23.95 -26.73
CA SER A 202 9.17 -24.67 -27.50
C SER A 202 8.13 -25.30 -26.57
N ALA A 203 8.52 -25.64 -25.33
CA ALA A 203 7.62 -26.13 -24.28
C ALA A 203 6.47 -25.14 -24.00
N TRP A 204 6.79 -23.84 -23.93
CA TRP A 204 5.84 -22.75 -23.73
C TRP A 204 5.10 -22.37 -25.03
N SER A 205 5.85 -21.96 -26.05
CA SER A 205 5.29 -21.34 -27.26
C SER A 205 4.34 -22.26 -28.04
N SER A 206 4.57 -23.58 -28.07
CA SER A 206 3.69 -24.55 -28.74
C SER A 206 2.37 -24.82 -28.01
N ARG A 207 2.21 -24.37 -26.75
CA ARG A 207 1.08 -24.72 -25.87
C ARG A 207 0.16 -23.54 -25.54
N LEU A 208 0.52 -22.33 -25.95
CA LEU A 208 -0.28 -21.12 -25.69
C LEU A 208 -1.52 -20.96 -26.58
N GLY A 209 -1.50 -21.47 -27.82
CA GLY A 209 -2.54 -21.17 -28.80
C GLY A 209 -3.93 -21.77 -28.52
N GLY A 210 -4.97 -21.02 -28.88
CA GLY A 210 -6.33 -21.50 -29.14
C GLY A 210 -7.31 -21.46 -27.95
N SER A 211 -6.97 -22.04 -26.81
CA SER A 211 -7.87 -22.20 -25.64
C SER A 211 -7.19 -21.79 -24.35
N ALA A 212 -7.96 -21.43 -23.32
CA ALA A 212 -7.43 -21.10 -22.01
C ALA A 212 -6.63 -22.29 -21.42
N LYS A 213 -5.51 -22.00 -20.76
CA LYS A 213 -4.58 -23.02 -20.22
C LYS A 213 -4.33 -22.87 -18.74
N ARG A 214 -4.09 -24.00 -18.09
CA ARG A 214 -3.67 -24.06 -16.69
C ARG A 214 -2.26 -24.66 -16.57
N TRP A 215 -1.36 -23.91 -15.94
CA TRP A 215 0.01 -24.27 -15.67
C TRP A 215 0.18 -24.46 -14.15
N LEU A 216 0.59 -25.65 -13.73
CA LEU A 216 0.77 -26.01 -12.33
C LEU A 216 2.23 -26.40 -12.07
N PHE A 217 2.85 -25.78 -11.08
CA PHE A 217 4.23 -26.06 -10.67
C PHE A 217 4.24 -27.01 -9.46
N GLU A 218 5.15 -27.98 -9.47
CA GLU A 218 5.25 -28.97 -8.38
C GLU A 218 5.62 -28.29 -7.05
N ARG A 219 4.85 -28.56 -5.99
CA ARG A 219 5.14 -28.07 -4.64
C ARG A 219 6.47 -28.59 -4.09
N GLY A 220 7.09 -27.79 -3.24
CA GLY A 220 8.41 -28.07 -2.66
C GLY A 220 9.59 -27.92 -3.62
N GLN A 221 9.34 -27.46 -4.85
CA GLN A 221 10.37 -27.29 -5.88
C GLN A 221 10.64 -25.81 -6.18
N GLU A 222 11.79 -25.56 -6.81
CA GLU A 222 12.20 -24.25 -7.31
C GLU A 222 12.21 -24.25 -8.84
N PHE A 223 11.78 -23.14 -9.44
CA PHE A 223 11.69 -22.97 -10.89
C PHE A 223 12.21 -21.60 -11.33
N ALA A 224 13.10 -21.59 -12.31
CA ALA A 224 13.47 -20.37 -13.02
C ALA A 224 12.40 -20.04 -14.07
N VAL A 225 11.66 -18.94 -13.91
CA VAL A 225 10.52 -18.61 -14.79
C VAL A 225 10.69 -17.27 -15.48
N LYS A 226 10.47 -17.24 -16.79
CA LYS A 226 10.52 -16.04 -17.63
C LYS A 226 9.51 -16.11 -18.75
N LEU A 227 8.29 -15.64 -18.50
CA LEU A 227 7.16 -15.79 -19.40
C LEU A 227 6.66 -14.45 -19.93
N ARG A 228 6.30 -14.46 -21.22
CA ARG A 228 5.62 -13.36 -21.89
C ARG A 228 4.26 -13.85 -22.37
N ILE A 229 3.20 -13.15 -21.95
CA ILE A 229 1.81 -13.50 -22.23
C ILE A 229 1.21 -12.37 -23.06
N GLY A 230 0.89 -12.68 -24.32
CA GLY A 230 0.34 -11.73 -25.28
C GLY A 230 -1.19 -11.74 -25.31
N SER A 231 -1.82 -10.59 -25.56
CA SER A 231 -3.28 -10.42 -25.68
C SER A 231 -3.92 -11.31 -26.76
N THR A 232 -3.20 -11.59 -27.86
CA THR A 232 -3.68 -12.46 -28.94
C THR A 232 -3.46 -13.95 -28.68
N THR A 233 -2.74 -14.30 -27.62
CA THR A 233 -2.25 -15.67 -27.41
C THR A 233 -3.10 -16.50 -26.45
N THR A 234 -3.87 -15.89 -25.53
CA THR A 234 -4.66 -16.65 -24.55
C THR A 234 -5.95 -15.93 -24.13
N ASN A 235 -7.12 -16.58 -24.26
CA ASN A 235 -8.40 -16.13 -23.66
C ASN A 235 -8.46 -16.32 -22.12
N GLY A 236 -7.36 -16.74 -21.51
CA GLY A 236 -7.20 -16.87 -20.07
C GLY A 236 -6.04 -17.78 -19.70
N ALA A 237 -5.33 -17.46 -18.62
CA ALA A 237 -4.20 -18.25 -18.12
C ALA A 237 -4.29 -18.43 -16.59
N TYR A 238 -4.09 -19.65 -16.14
CA TYR A 238 -4.02 -19.99 -14.71
C TYR A 238 -2.61 -20.48 -14.40
N PHE A 239 -1.95 -19.85 -13.43
CA PHE A 239 -0.67 -20.30 -12.87
C PHE A 239 -0.86 -20.67 -11.41
N GLY A 240 -0.56 -21.90 -11.04
CA GLY A 240 -0.64 -22.34 -9.65
C GLY A 240 0.25 -23.51 -9.34
N ALA A 241 -0.14 -24.31 -8.35
CA ALA A 241 0.69 -25.38 -7.81
C ALA A 241 -0.05 -26.73 -7.74
N TYR A 242 0.69 -27.84 -7.75
CA TYR A 242 0.16 -29.19 -7.52
C TYR A 242 1.11 -30.02 -6.64
N GLY A 243 0.63 -31.16 -6.16
CA GLY A 243 1.42 -32.06 -5.30
C GLY A 243 1.42 -31.64 -3.83
N THR A 244 2.47 -32.03 -3.09
CA THR A 244 2.61 -31.82 -1.64
C THR A 244 3.86 -31.02 -1.29
N GLY A 245 3.87 -30.34 -0.15
CA GLY A 245 5.00 -29.54 0.31
C GLY A 245 4.75 -28.03 0.19
N ASP A 246 5.82 -27.25 0.34
CA ASP A 246 5.75 -25.79 0.29
C ASP A 246 5.30 -25.27 -1.08
N ARG A 247 4.91 -23.99 -1.13
CA ARG A 247 4.59 -23.33 -2.41
C ARG A 247 5.80 -23.41 -3.35
N PRO A 248 5.61 -23.69 -4.66
CA PRO A 248 6.69 -23.67 -5.62
C PRO A 248 7.36 -22.30 -5.61
N ASN A 249 8.68 -22.28 -5.46
CA ASN A 249 9.47 -21.06 -5.47
C ASN A 249 9.82 -20.71 -6.91
N LEU A 250 9.18 -19.69 -7.47
CA LEU A 250 9.54 -19.16 -8.77
C LEU A 250 10.67 -18.17 -8.53
N VAL A 251 11.83 -18.38 -9.10
CA VAL A 251 13.03 -17.54 -8.93
C VAL A 251 13.41 -16.89 -10.24
N TRP A 252 14.27 -15.87 -10.14
CA TRP A 252 14.94 -15.27 -11.28
C TRP A 252 15.94 -16.24 -11.90
N ASP A 253 16.01 -16.31 -13.24
CA ASP A 253 16.83 -17.29 -13.99
C ASP A 253 18.34 -16.96 -14.06
N GLY A 254 18.73 -15.78 -13.60
CA GLY A 254 20.11 -15.30 -13.51
C GLY A 254 20.65 -14.73 -14.84
N VAL A 255 19.88 -14.78 -15.91
CA VAL A 255 20.36 -14.45 -17.26
C VAL A 255 20.06 -12.98 -17.56
N SER A 256 21.08 -12.14 -17.48
CA SER A 256 21.01 -10.75 -17.94
C SER A 256 20.75 -10.72 -19.45
N ASN A 257 19.56 -10.32 -19.87
CA ASN A 257 19.30 -9.99 -21.27
C ASN A 257 19.81 -8.55 -21.53
N PRO A 258 20.64 -8.29 -22.57
CA PRO A 258 20.98 -6.93 -22.97
C PRO A 258 19.75 -6.05 -23.28
N ASP A 259 18.61 -6.64 -23.63
CA ASP A 259 17.33 -5.93 -23.65
C ASP A 259 16.77 -5.81 -22.22
N ALA A 260 17.18 -4.73 -21.53
CA ALA A 260 16.82 -4.38 -20.15
C ALA A 260 15.31 -4.30 -19.84
N ARG A 261 14.42 -4.54 -20.81
CA ARG A 261 12.95 -4.52 -20.65
C ARG A 261 12.36 -5.90 -20.35
N GLU A 262 13.14 -6.97 -20.48
CA GLU A 262 12.67 -8.37 -20.50
C GLU A 262 13.10 -9.17 -19.27
N MET A 263 12.99 -8.57 -18.10
CA MET A 263 13.51 -9.13 -16.85
C MET A 263 12.41 -9.59 -15.88
N ASN A 264 11.13 -9.50 -16.27
CA ASN A 264 10.00 -9.95 -15.44
C ASN A 264 9.82 -11.48 -15.52
N ARG A 265 9.41 -12.12 -14.41
CA ARG A 265 9.02 -13.55 -14.45
C ARG A 265 7.75 -13.76 -15.25
N PHE A 266 6.81 -12.83 -15.12
CA PHE A 266 5.60 -12.75 -15.92
C PHE A 266 5.44 -11.35 -16.48
N SER A 267 5.57 -11.21 -17.79
CA SER A 267 5.25 -9.97 -18.51
C SER A 267 3.95 -10.15 -19.30
N LEU A 268 2.92 -9.38 -18.94
CA LEU A 268 1.63 -9.34 -19.60
C LEU A 268 1.61 -8.14 -20.53
N GLU A 269 1.77 -8.39 -21.84
CA GLU A 269 2.00 -7.31 -22.80
C GLU A 269 1.13 -7.45 -24.04
N SER A 270 0.56 -6.35 -24.51
CA SER A 270 -0.02 -6.24 -25.84
C SER A 270 0.92 -5.35 -26.66
N TYR A 271 1.91 -5.94 -27.33
CA TYR A 271 2.78 -5.18 -28.24
C TYR A 271 2.10 -5.00 -29.58
N GLY A 272 1.76 -3.75 -29.91
CA GLY A 272 1.30 -3.36 -31.23
C GLY A 272 -0.21 -3.51 -31.43
N ALA A 273 -0.81 -2.44 -31.93
CA ALA A 273 -2.23 -2.23 -32.23
C ALA A 273 -3.17 -2.03 -31.02
N ASN A 274 -3.83 -0.88 -31.05
CA ASN A 274 -5.02 -0.50 -30.28
C ASN A 274 -6.24 -1.39 -30.59
N THR A 275 -6.05 -2.68 -30.86
CA THR A 275 -7.15 -3.59 -31.11
C THR A 275 -7.87 -3.83 -29.79
N PRO A 276 -9.14 -3.37 -29.65
CA PRO A 276 -9.96 -3.67 -28.48
C PRO A 276 -10.29 -5.15 -28.56
N GLY A 277 -9.47 -5.98 -27.92
CA GLY A 277 -9.53 -7.42 -28.04
C GLY A 277 -9.20 -8.06 -26.70
N VAL A 278 -10.27 -8.35 -25.95
CA VAL A 278 -10.35 -9.20 -24.75
C VAL A 278 -9.30 -8.92 -23.67
N ALA A 279 -9.73 -8.34 -22.54
CA ALA A 279 -8.89 -8.28 -21.35
C ALA A 279 -8.44 -9.70 -20.97
N ALA A 280 -7.14 -9.96 -20.99
CA ALA A 280 -6.62 -11.27 -20.64
C ALA A 280 -6.99 -11.58 -19.18
N ASP A 281 -7.68 -12.70 -18.95
CA ASP A 281 -8.08 -13.19 -17.63
C ASP A 281 -6.97 -14.05 -17.04
N ILE A 282 -6.23 -13.53 -16.05
CA ILE A 282 -4.98 -14.13 -15.56
C ILE A 282 -5.03 -14.36 -14.06
N ARG A 283 -4.62 -15.56 -13.64
CA ARG A 283 -4.62 -16.00 -12.24
C ARG A 283 -3.24 -16.46 -11.80
N PHE A 284 -2.81 -15.99 -10.64
CA PHE A 284 -1.64 -16.49 -9.90
C PHE A 284 -2.10 -17.01 -8.55
N VAL A 285 -1.89 -18.31 -8.29
CA VAL A 285 -2.51 -18.99 -7.14
C VAL A 285 -1.51 -19.83 -6.38
N GLY A 286 -1.27 -19.52 -5.10
CA GLY A 286 -0.47 -20.38 -4.23
C GLY A 286 1.01 -20.47 -4.64
N LEU A 287 1.56 -19.42 -5.22
CA LEU A 287 2.96 -19.35 -5.70
C LEU A 287 3.84 -18.60 -4.69
N LYS A 288 5.14 -18.92 -4.66
CA LYS A 288 6.14 -18.16 -3.93
C LYS A 288 7.07 -17.45 -4.93
N PHE A 289 7.36 -16.19 -4.65
CA PHE A 289 8.32 -15.37 -5.36
C PHE A 289 9.38 -14.91 -4.37
N ASP A 290 10.56 -15.50 -4.43
CA ASP A 290 11.67 -15.17 -3.52
C ASP A 290 12.93 -14.78 -4.31
N GLU A 291 13.68 -13.78 -3.87
CA GLU A 291 14.99 -13.41 -4.44
C GLU A 291 16.12 -13.40 -3.40
N GLY A 292 15.81 -13.74 -2.14
CA GLY A 292 16.80 -13.77 -1.06
C GLY A 292 17.38 -12.40 -0.70
N PHE A 293 16.77 -11.29 -1.16
CA PHE A 293 17.18 -9.96 -0.74
C PHE A 293 16.87 -9.76 0.75
N ASP A 294 17.85 -9.25 1.49
CA ASP A 294 17.72 -8.92 2.90
C ASP A 294 17.88 -7.40 3.09
N PRO A 295 16.80 -6.67 3.44
CA PRO A 295 16.85 -5.22 3.64
C PRO A 295 17.64 -4.80 4.90
N THR A 296 18.00 -5.74 5.77
CA THR A 296 18.75 -5.45 7.00
C THR A 296 20.26 -5.41 6.77
N THR A 297 20.74 -6.14 5.77
CA THR A 297 22.17 -6.20 5.40
C THR A 297 22.47 -5.49 4.09
N THR A 298 21.48 -5.35 3.22
CA THR A 298 21.65 -4.81 1.87
C THR A 298 20.77 -3.58 1.65
N ARG A 299 21.39 -2.46 1.26
CA ARG A 299 20.65 -1.26 0.84
C ARG A 299 19.91 -1.49 -0.47
N SER A 300 18.68 -1.00 -0.54
CA SER A 300 17.93 -0.84 -1.78
C SER A 300 18.53 0.29 -2.60
N ASP A 301 19.42 -0.04 -3.52
CA ASP A 301 19.92 0.90 -4.50
C ASP A 301 19.06 0.81 -5.75
N TYR A 302 18.49 1.95 -6.18
CA TYR A 302 17.64 2.02 -7.36
C TYR A 302 18.43 1.70 -8.65
N ARG A 303 19.76 1.80 -8.64
CA ARG A 303 20.62 1.57 -9.82
C ARG A 303 21.98 0.97 -9.48
N ARG A 304 22.03 -0.24 -8.93
CA ARG A 304 23.29 -0.99 -8.94
C ARG A 304 23.58 -1.55 -10.33
N PHE A 305 24.51 -0.88 -11.01
CA PHE A 305 25.38 -1.52 -11.97
C PHE A 305 26.33 -2.43 -11.18
N ASP A 306 26.48 -3.69 -11.58
CA ASP A 306 27.56 -4.51 -11.04
C ASP A 306 28.92 -4.06 -11.58
N SER A 307 29.99 -4.72 -11.16
CA SER A 307 31.38 -4.46 -11.57
C SER A 307 31.63 -4.53 -13.07
N SER A 308 30.69 -5.05 -13.86
CA SER A 308 30.75 -5.11 -15.31
C SER A 308 30.00 -3.97 -16.01
N GLY A 309 29.36 -3.07 -15.26
CA GLY A 309 28.44 -2.07 -15.80
C GLY A 309 27.09 -2.67 -16.20
N ALA A 310 26.78 -3.90 -15.81
CA ALA A 310 25.48 -4.52 -16.07
C ALA A 310 24.49 -4.15 -14.96
N GLN A 311 23.33 -3.61 -15.36
CA GLN A 311 22.23 -3.36 -14.44
C GLN A 311 21.71 -4.67 -13.87
N LYS A 312 21.87 -4.90 -12.57
CA LYS A 312 21.06 -5.89 -11.84
C LYS A 312 19.76 -5.25 -11.40
N ILE A 313 18.93 -4.83 -12.36
CA ILE A 313 17.55 -4.49 -12.03
C ILE A 313 16.83 -5.83 -11.90
N THR A 314 16.54 -6.27 -10.67
CA THR A 314 15.50 -7.27 -10.47
C THR A 314 14.16 -6.58 -10.77
N GLU A 315 13.74 -6.67 -12.03
CA GLU A 315 12.41 -6.26 -12.46
C GLU A 315 11.33 -7.07 -11.70
N PRO A 316 10.10 -6.55 -11.61
CA PRO A 316 9.07 -7.17 -10.81
C PRO A 316 8.72 -8.59 -11.29
N PRO A 317 8.51 -9.54 -10.37
CA PRO A 317 7.96 -10.84 -10.70
C PRO A 317 6.74 -10.79 -11.62
N ILE A 318 5.82 -9.84 -11.39
CA ILE A 318 4.63 -9.68 -12.22
C ILE A 318 4.58 -8.27 -12.78
N ARG A 319 4.51 -8.15 -14.11
CA ARG A 319 4.33 -6.89 -14.82
C ARG A 319 3.15 -6.97 -15.78
N ALA A 320 2.32 -5.93 -15.78
CA ALA A 320 1.18 -5.81 -16.69
C ALA A 320 1.16 -4.47 -17.42
N LEU A 321 1.14 -4.52 -18.76
CA LEU A 321 1.18 -3.35 -19.67
C LEU A 321 -0.06 -3.18 -20.56
N SER A 322 -1.05 -4.07 -20.44
CA SER A 322 -2.20 -4.16 -21.35
C SER A 322 -3.53 -4.28 -20.61
N ASP A 323 -4.62 -4.35 -21.37
CA ASP A 323 -5.93 -4.76 -20.87
C ASP A 323 -5.83 -6.12 -20.21
N CYS A 324 -6.17 -6.18 -18.93
CA CYS A 324 -6.12 -7.41 -18.17
C CYS A 324 -7.07 -7.37 -17.00
N CYS A 325 -7.72 -8.51 -16.76
CA CYS A 325 -8.37 -8.80 -15.51
C CYS A 325 -7.47 -9.80 -14.77
N GLY A 326 -6.61 -9.27 -13.90
CA GLY A 326 -5.61 -10.06 -13.19
C GLY A 326 -6.02 -10.32 -11.75
N MET A 327 -5.64 -11.48 -11.24
CA MET A 327 -5.79 -11.77 -9.82
C MET A 327 -4.65 -12.60 -9.27
N ILE A 328 -4.34 -12.34 -8.00
CA ILE A 328 -3.26 -12.97 -7.26
C ILE A 328 -3.84 -13.41 -5.92
N PHE A 329 -3.80 -14.72 -5.67
CA PHE A 329 -4.44 -15.33 -4.52
C PHE A 329 -3.47 -16.25 -3.77
N ASP A 330 -3.38 -16.09 -2.45
CA ASP A 330 -2.57 -16.94 -1.58
C ASP A 330 -1.08 -17.05 -2.01
N CYS A 331 -0.55 -15.97 -2.60
CA CYS A 331 0.84 -15.90 -3.04
C CYS A 331 1.73 -15.26 -1.96
N VAL A 332 3.01 -15.65 -1.98
CA VAL A 332 4.05 -15.11 -1.11
C VAL A 332 5.08 -14.40 -1.97
N PHE A 333 5.39 -13.15 -1.65
CA PHE A 333 6.50 -12.38 -2.21
C PHE A 333 7.48 -12.09 -1.08
N ALA A 334 8.71 -12.55 -1.16
CA ALA A 334 9.67 -12.45 -0.07
C ALA A 334 11.02 -12.02 -0.61
N GLY A 335 11.70 -11.13 0.13
CA GLY A 335 13.08 -10.78 -0.15
C GLY A 335 13.28 -10.35 -1.60
N ILE A 336 12.45 -9.43 -2.09
CA ILE A 336 12.57 -8.82 -3.43
C ILE A 336 13.12 -7.41 -3.24
N GLN A 337 14.18 -7.10 -3.98
CA GLN A 337 14.89 -5.83 -3.81
C GLN A 337 14.13 -4.62 -4.36
N HIS A 338 13.33 -4.80 -5.42
CA HIS A 338 12.63 -3.70 -6.09
C HIS A 338 11.11 -3.72 -5.87
N THR A 339 10.34 -3.79 -6.97
CA THR A 339 8.88 -3.86 -6.98
C THR A 339 8.48 -5.31 -7.15
N ASN A 340 7.41 -5.76 -6.51
CA ASN A 340 6.90 -7.13 -6.65
C ASN A 340 5.93 -7.22 -7.84
N ILE A 341 5.06 -6.21 -7.95
CA ILE A 341 3.99 -6.16 -8.95
C ILE A 341 3.97 -4.77 -9.57
N ASN A 342 4.02 -4.72 -10.90
CA ASN A 342 4.01 -3.47 -11.66
C ASN A 342 2.88 -3.44 -12.71
N LEU A 343 1.85 -2.61 -12.53
CA LEU A 343 0.68 -2.54 -13.41
C LEU A 343 0.66 -1.19 -14.16
N GLN A 344 1.50 -1.04 -15.17
CA GLN A 344 1.59 0.18 -15.96
C GLN A 344 0.62 0.15 -17.16
N GLY A 345 -0.53 0.83 -17.05
CA GLY A 345 -1.30 1.27 -18.21
C GLY A 345 -0.66 2.50 -18.85
N THR A 346 -0.63 2.59 -20.18
CA THR A 346 -0.08 3.75 -20.90
C THR A 346 -1.12 4.50 -21.72
N SER A 347 -2.40 4.11 -21.65
CA SER A 347 -3.46 4.74 -22.45
C SER A 347 -4.81 4.74 -21.75
N THR A 348 -5.63 5.75 -22.08
CA THR A 348 -6.98 5.96 -21.54
C THR A 348 -8.01 4.92 -22.00
N SER A 349 -7.72 4.22 -23.10
CA SER A 349 -8.63 3.24 -23.71
C SER A 349 -8.63 1.86 -23.07
N LYS A 350 -7.77 1.60 -22.06
CA LYS A 350 -7.42 0.25 -21.66
C LYS A 350 -8.02 -0.16 -20.31
N GLU A 351 -9.02 -1.03 -20.22
CA GLU A 351 -9.54 -1.49 -18.91
C GLU A 351 -8.51 -2.38 -18.20
N GLN A 352 -8.09 -1.99 -16.99
CA GLN A 352 -7.26 -2.83 -16.11
C GLN A 352 -7.99 -3.10 -14.81
N SER A 353 -8.17 -4.38 -14.45
CA SER A 353 -8.80 -4.74 -13.19
C SER A 353 -8.00 -5.78 -12.45
N TRP A 354 -7.51 -5.42 -11.27
CA TRP A 354 -6.60 -6.25 -10.49
C TRP A 354 -7.12 -6.49 -9.08
N HIS A 355 -7.02 -7.74 -8.61
CA HIS A 355 -7.34 -8.11 -7.23
C HIS A 355 -6.20 -8.93 -6.62
N ILE A 356 -5.64 -8.44 -5.52
CA ILE A 356 -4.67 -9.16 -4.70
C ILE A 356 -5.37 -9.57 -3.41
N ASP A 357 -5.56 -10.87 -3.20
CA ASP A 357 -6.28 -11.43 -2.04
C ASP A 357 -5.42 -12.43 -1.26
N ASP A 358 -5.43 -12.31 0.07
CA ASP A 358 -4.75 -13.23 1.00
C ASP A 358 -3.26 -13.46 0.66
N CYS A 359 -2.55 -12.41 0.25
CA CYS A 359 -1.12 -12.48 -0.11
C CYS A 359 -0.22 -11.88 0.97
N SER A 360 1.03 -12.33 1.04
CA SER A 360 2.05 -11.75 1.92
C SER A 360 3.23 -11.21 1.12
N MET A 361 3.65 -9.99 1.39
CA MET A 361 4.85 -9.36 0.84
C MET A 361 5.79 -8.96 1.96
N THR A 362 6.93 -9.64 2.07
CA THR A 362 7.85 -9.49 3.21
C THR A 362 9.27 -9.17 2.79
N ALA A 363 10.02 -8.51 3.66
CA ALA A 363 11.44 -8.19 3.46
C ALA A 363 11.73 -7.46 2.12
N PHE A 364 10.80 -6.60 1.69
CA PHE A 364 10.96 -5.85 0.45
C PHE A 364 11.92 -4.65 0.65
N GLY A 365 12.70 -4.35 -0.40
CA GLY A 365 13.66 -3.25 -0.40
C GLY A 365 13.24 -2.02 -1.20
N GLY A 366 12.43 -2.19 -2.25
CA GLY A 366 12.36 -1.23 -3.36
C GLY A 366 11.33 -0.14 -3.24
N GLN A 367 11.19 0.64 -4.33
CA GLN A 367 10.41 1.87 -4.36
C GLN A 367 8.97 1.68 -3.81
N TYR A 368 8.31 0.65 -4.32
CA TYR A 368 7.02 0.16 -3.87
C TYR A 368 6.88 -1.34 -4.19
N PRO A 369 6.46 -2.22 -3.25
CA PRO A 369 6.07 -3.59 -3.56
C PRO A 369 5.01 -3.67 -4.65
N ILE A 370 4.04 -2.75 -4.66
CA ILE A 370 3.06 -2.63 -5.72
C ILE A 370 3.15 -1.23 -6.35
N PHE A 371 3.40 -1.19 -7.65
CA PHE A 371 3.53 0.05 -8.40
C PHE A 371 2.64 0.06 -9.65
N GLY A 372 2.01 1.21 -9.91
CA GLY A 372 1.31 1.49 -11.15
C GLY A 372 -0.05 0.81 -11.21
N VAL A 373 -1.10 1.58 -11.50
CA VAL A 373 -2.33 1.11 -12.14
C VAL A 373 -2.67 2.21 -13.13
N GLY A 374 -2.03 2.14 -14.30
CA GLY A 374 -1.87 3.27 -15.23
C GLY A 374 -3.06 3.56 -16.16
N SER A 375 -4.26 3.07 -15.87
CA SER A 375 -5.40 3.22 -16.77
C SER A 375 -6.45 4.19 -16.24
N THR A 376 -6.83 5.18 -17.06
CA THR A 376 -7.94 6.09 -16.77
C THR A 376 -9.30 5.53 -17.15
N HIS A 377 -9.39 4.32 -17.70
CA HIS A 377 -10.68 3.81 -18.12
C HIS A 377 -11.62 3.78 -16.90
N SER A 378 -12.85 4.30 -17.06
CA SER A 378 -13.86 4.36 -15.99
C SER A 378 -14.22 3.02 -15.33
N ARG A 379 -13.82 1.90 -15.94
CA ARG A 379 -14.03 0.54 -15.43
C ARG A 379 -12.80 -0.05 -14.76
N THR A 380 -11.64 0.62 -14.86
CA THR A 380 -10.41 0.21 -14.20
C THR A 380 -10.64 0.17 -12.70
N SER A 381 -10.25 -0.95 -12.09
CA SER A 381 -10.40 -1.15 -10.67
C SER A 381 -9.17 -1.81 -10.08
N PHE A 382 -8.84 -1.47 -8.84
CA PHE A 382 -7.75 -2.11 -8.15
C PHE A 382 -8.12 -2.38 -6.71
N SER A 383 -7.93 -3.64 -6.30
CA SER A 383 -8.28 -4.09 -4.97
C SER A 383 -7.19 -4.88 -4.29
N ILE A 384 -7.04 -4.64 -2.98
CA ILE A 384 -6.16 -5.39 -2.09
C ILE A 384 -6.96 -5.81 -0.86
N THR A 385 -7.14 -7.12 -0.65
CA THR A 385 -7.91 -7.60 0.51
C THR A 385 -7.22 -8.72 1.26
N GLY A 386 -7.22 -8.65 2.60
CA GLY A 386 -6.63 -9.70 3.42
C GLY A 386 -5.12 -9.87 3.26
N CYS A 387 -4.39 -8.83 2.87
CA CYS A 387 -2.95 -8.93 2.59
C CYS A 387 -2.09 -8.47 3.78
N ASN A 388 -0.87 -8.97 3.82
CA ASN A 388 0.19 -8.51 4.74
C ASN A 388 1.35 -7.94 3.95
N PHE A 389 1.80 -6.74 4.31
CA PHE A 389 2.99 -6.10 3.81
C PHE A 389 3.92 -5.78 4.98
N SER A 390 4.97 -6.55 5.17
CA SER A 390 5.88 -6.35 6.30
C SER A 390 7.31 -6.23 5.83
N GLN A 391 7.83 -5.00 5.88
CA GLN A 391 9.27 -4.82 5.83
C GLN A 391 9.93 -5.43 7.08
N SER A 392 11.23 -5.72 7.01
CA SER A 392 11.99 -6.08 8.20
C SER A 392 12.17 -4.84 9.09
N SER A 393 12.00 -4.97 10.40
CA SER A 393 12.16 -3.84 11.33
C SER A 393 13.58 -3.28 11.37
N GLY A 394 14.56 -4.13 11.05
CA GLY A 394 15.96 -3.78 10.86
C GLY A 394 16.28 -3.18 9.49
N ALA A 395 15.30 -2.87 8.64
CA ALA A 395 15.58 -2.44 7.27
C ALA A 395 16.33 -1.10 7.26
N MET A 396 17.50 -1.06 6.61
CA MET A 396 18.32 0.14 6.51
C MET A 396 17.55 1.24 5.79
N GLY A 397 17.40 2.44 6.37
CA GLY A 397 16.63 3.53 5.74
C GLY A 397 17.07 3.84 4.30
N ALA A 398 16.13 4.30 3.47
CA ALA A 398 16.44 4.83 2.14
C ALA A 398 17.30 6.10 2.26
N ILE A 399 18.34 6.24 1.43
CA ILE A 399 19.12 7.48 1.38
C ILE A 399 18.23 8.57 0.77
N TYR A 400 18.07 9.69 1.50
CA TYR A 400 17.21 10.83 1.16
C TYR A 400 17.41 11.37 -0.27
N SER A 401 18.61 11.21 -0.85
CA SER A 401 18.99 11.77 -2.15
C SER A 401 18.67 10.90 -3.37
N GLN A 402 18.26 9.63 -3.22
CA GLN A 402 18.20 8.69 -4.37
C GLN A 402 16.81 8.21 -4.77
N GLY A 403 15.73 8.76 -4.17
CA GLY A 403 14.36 8.46 -4.61
C GLY A 403 13.87 7.02 -4.37
N SER A 404 14.60 6.23 -3.57
CA SER A 404 14.18 4.89 -3.16
C SER A 404 13.16 4.96 -2.03
N SER A 405 11.94 5.39 -2.35
CA SER A 405 10.79 5.23 -1.46
C SER A 405 10.59 3.76 -1.04
N ARG A 406 9.83 3.45 0.01
CA ARG A 406 9.52 2.05 0.39
C ARG A 406 8.09 1.86 0.85
N ALA A 407 7.21 2.67 0.28
CA ALA A 407 5.79 2.59 0.57
C ALA A 407 5.19 1.34 -0.04
N VAL A 408 4.12 0.81 0.56
CA VAL A 408 3.55 -0.47 0.14
C VAL A 408 2.93 -0.39 -1.25
N LEU A 409 2.17 0.68 -1.49
CA LEU A 409 1.42 0.85 -2.70
C LEU A 409 1.56 2.27 -3.24
N ARG A 410 1.87 2.35 -4.53
CA ARG A 410 1.55 3.52 -5.34
C ARG A 410 0.74 3.11 -6.55
N SER A 411 -0.51 3.52 -6.55
CA SER A 411 -1.42 3.42 -7.67
C SER A 411 -1.60 4.80 -8.30
N THR A 412 -1.58 4.87 -9.62
CA THR A 412 -1.58 6.14 -10.34
C THR A 412 -3.01 6.66 -10.52
N ASN A 413 -3.88 5.88 -11.17
CA ASN A 413 -5.15 6.40 -11.66
C ASN A 413 -6.25 5.34 -11.86
N PRO A 414 -6.44 4.33 -10.98
CA PRO A 414 -7.62 3.46 -11.11
C PRO A 414 -8.88 4.32 -10.98
N HIS A 415 -9.98 4.02 -11.67
CA HIS A 415 -11.22 4.78 -11.42
C HIS A 415 -11.90 4.35 -10.11
N ARG A 416 -11.67 3.08 -9.71
CA ARG A 416 -12.24 2.47 -8.51
C ARG A 416 -11.15 1.76 -7.71
N PHE A 417 -10.95 2.16 -6.45
CA PHE A 417 -10.00 1.55 -5.54
C PHE A 417 -10.71 0.98 -4.32
N HIS A 418 -10.41 -0.26 -3.95
CA HIS A 418 -10.96 -0.89 -2.76
C HIS A 418 -9.88 -1.61 -1.95
N MET A 419 -9.83 -1.37 -0.64
CA MET A 419 -8.89 -2.03 0.24
C MET A 419 -9.57 -2.41 1.55
N ARG A 420 -9.38 -3.66 1.99
CA ARG A 420 -9.87 -4.09 3.30
C ARG A 420 -9.03 -5.17 3.97
N CYS A 421 -8.98 -5.16 5.30
CA CYS A 421 -8.25 -6.15 6.09
C CYS A 421 -6.77 -6.25 5.66
N VAL A 422 -6.13 -5.11 5.39
CA VAL A 422 -4.70 -5.06 5.07
C VAL A 422 -3.90 -4.70 6.31
N ASP A 423 -2.82 -5.43 6.52
CA ASP A 423 -1.82 -5.18 7.54
C ASP A 423 -0.52 -4.69 6.87
N SER A 424 -0.04 -3.49 7.21
CA SER A 424 1.17 -2.95 6.63
C SER A 424 2.17 -2.39 7.65
N PHE A 425 3.45 -2.63 7.38
CA PHE A 425 4.59 -2.11 8.13
C PHE A 425 5.76 -1.78 7.22
N HIS A 426 6.28 -0.56 7.36
CA HIS A 426 7.55 -0.16 6.75
C HIS A 426 8.24 0.96 7.55
N THR A 427 9.56 1.08 7.38
CA THR A 427 10.38 2.08 8.07
C THR A 427 10.69 3.31 7.21
N ASP A 428 10.11 3.40 6.01
CA ASP A 428 10.27 4.56 5.12
C ASP A 428 9.94 5.89 5.80
N GLN A 429 10.62 6.95 5.40
CA GLN A 429 10.47 8.28 6.00
C GLN A 429 9.87 9.30 5.05
N ASN A 430 9.67 8.92 3.79
CA ASN A 430 9.35 9.83 2.70
C ASN A 430 8.00 9.53 2.06
N GLN A 431 7.42 8.35 2.30
CA GLN A 431 6.18 7.93 1.69
C GLN A 431 5.19 7.33 2.68
N HIS A 432 3.91 7.47 2.30
CA HIS A 432 2.78 6.91 3.02
C HIS A 432 2.60 5.44 2.65
N HIS A 433 2.04 4.61 3.52
CA HIS A 433 1.79 3.19 3.22
C HIS A 433 1.07 3.01 1.89
N PHE A 434 -0.04 3.75 1.72
CA PHE A 434 -0.91 3.61 0.56
C PHE A 434 -1.12 4.93 -0.15
N VAL A 435 -0.82 4.94 -1.44
CA VAL A 435 -1.14 6.04 -2.36
C VAL A 435 -2.09 5.49 -3.43
N PRO A 436 -3.40 5.36 -3.16
CA PRO A 436 -4.35 4.72 -4.09
C PRO A 436 -4.63 5.54 -5.35
N PHE A 437 -4.38 6.86 -5.31
CA PHE A 437 -4.57 7.78 -6.44
C PHE A 437 -3.46 8.81 -6.41
N LYS A 438 -2.32 8.50 -7.03
CA LYS A 438 -1.20 9.43 -7.09
C LYS A 438 -1.36 10.47 -8.21
N ASP A 439 -1.82 10.02 -9.37
CA ASP A 439 -1.81 10.77 -10.63
C ASP A 439 -3.19 10.70 -11.32
N ALA A 440 -4.25 10.96 -10.58
CA ALA A 440 -5.61 10.80 -11.08
C ALA A 440 -5.87 11.72 -12.28
N LEU A 441 -6.49 11.17 -13.33
CA LEU A 441 -6.73 11.91 -14.58
C LEU A 441 -8.21 12.28 -14.78
N GLU A 442 -9.10 11.88 -13.87
CA GLU A 442 -10.54 12.12 -13.94
C GLU A 442 -11.11 12.43 -12.56
N GLN A 443 -12.16 13.25 -12.53
CA GLN A 443 -12.93 13.60 -11.35
C GLN A 443 -13.86 12.44 -10.94
N GLY A 444 -14.29 12.41 -9.68
CA GLY A 444 -15.32 11.50 -9.19
C GLY A 444 -14.87 10.06 -8.95
N GLY A 445 -13.56 9.78 -9.00
CA GLY A 445 -13.01 8.47 -8.69
C GLY A 445 -13.41 7.96 -7.30
N ILE A 446 -13.63 6.66 -7.16
CA ILE A 446 -14.11 6.05 -5.91
C ILE A 446 -12.92 5.42 -5.18
N VAL A 447 -12.72 5.80 -3.91
CA VAL A 447 -11.77 5.17 -3.00
C VAL A 447 -12.52 4.63 -1.80
N ASN A 448 -12.36 3.35 -1.50
CA ASN A 448 -12.96 2.72 -0.33
C ASN A 448 -11.90 1.91 0.44
N ILE A 449 -11.42 2.45 1.56
CA ILE A 449 -10.43 1.82 2.42
C ILE A 449 -11.07 1.59 3.78
N HIS A 450 -11.10 0.34 4.25
CA HIS A 450 -11.65 0.07 5.57
C HIS A 450 -10.97 -1.12 6.27
N SER A 451 -11.01 -1.15 7.59
CA SER A 451 -10.52 -2.30 8.37
C SER A 451 -9.04 -2.62 8.11
N CYS A 452 -8.21 -1.60 7.91
CA CYS A 452 -6.77 -1.76 7.69
C CYS A 452 -5.96 -1.32 8.91
N SER A 453 -4.74 -1.84 9.05
CA SER A 453 -3.78 -1.44 10.08
C SER A 453 -2.45 -1.11 9.43
N MET A 454 -1.91 0.05 9.79
CA MET A 454 -0.71 0.62 9.20
C MET A 454 0.26 1.01 10.31
N GLU A 455 1.54 0.69 10.14
CA GLU A 455 2.57 0.89 11.15
C GLU A 455 3.85 1.50 10.58
N GLY A 456 4.37 2.54 11.21
CA GLY A 456 5.55 3.25 10.72
C GLY A 456 5.23 4.08 9.47
N GLY A 457 6.25 4.38 8.66
CA GLY A 457 6.08 5.25 7.50
C GLY A 457 5.96 6.74 7.84
N ILE A 458 5.94 7.59 6.81
CA ILE A 458 5.65 9.03 6.99
C ILE A 458 4.17 9.26 7.36
N GLY A 459 3.29 8.38 6.88
CA GLY A 459 1.85 8.49 7.00
C GLY A 459 1.17 7.20 6.54
N GLY A 460 -0.11 7.02 6.84
CA GLY A 460 -0.89 5.86 6.44
C GLY A 460 -1.40 5.95 5.01
N VAL A 461 -2.29 6.90 4.74
CA VAL A 461 -2.97 7.02 3.43
C VAL A 461 -2.72 8.39 2.82
N ASN A 462 -2.40 8.42 1.53
CA ASN A 462 -2.24 9.64 0.76
C ASN A 462 -3.14 9.64 -0.47
N ILE A 463 -4.18 10.48 -0.44
CA ILE A 463 -5.02 10.79 -1.60
C ILE A 463 -4.39 11.98 -2.32
N TYR A 464 -3.32 11.68 -3.06
CA TYR A 464 -2.44 12.71 -3.63
C TYR A 464 -2.93 13.28 -4.95
N ALA A 465 -3.88 12.62 -5.62
CA ALA A 465 -4.73 13.13 -6.70
C ALA A 465 -4.13 14.16 -7.69
N ASP A 466 -2.83 14.06 -8.02
CA ASP A 466 -2.17 15.04 -8.88
C ASP A 466 -2.60 14.82 -10.32
N TYR A 467 -3.30 15.77 -10.91
CA TYR A 467 -3.52 15.70 -12.35
C TYR A 467 -2.20 15.85 -13.13
N ASN A 468 -1.80 14.81 -13.87
CA ASN A 468 -0.62 14.77 -14.76
C ASN A 468 -1.03 14.53 -16.22
N GLY A 469 -2.10 15.19 -16.68
CA GLY A 469 -2.59 15.06 -18.05
C GLY A 469 -1.52 15.50 -19.06
N SER A 470 -1.23 14.63 -20.03
CA SER A 470 -0.30 14.84 -21.15
C SER A 470 -0.77 15.97 -22.10
N GLY A 471 -0.67 17.24 -21.66
CA GLY A 471 -0.54 18.38 -22.57
C GLY A 471 -1.44 19.60 -22.39
N VAL A 472 -2.30 19.73 -21.36
CA VAL A 472 -3.16 20.93 -21.23
C VAL A 472 -3.23 21.56 -19.83
N ILE A 473 -2.78 20.90 -18.75
CA ILE A 473 -2.78 21.53 -17.42
C ILE A 473 -1.47 21.19 -16.67
N THR A 474 -0.90 22.18 -16.01
CA THR A 474 0.31 22.10 -15.18
C THR A 474 0.16 20.98 -14.12
N PRO A 475 1.18 20.14 -13.88
CA PRO A 475 1.21 19.18 -12.79
C PRO A 475 0.77 19.79 -11.44
N GLY A 476 -0.02 19.03 -10.69
CA GLY A 476 -0.40 19.37 -9.31
C GLY A 476 -1.69 20.16 -9.21
N VAL A 477 -2.81 19.65 -9.73
CA VAL A 477 -4.14 20.23 -9.55
C VAL A 477 -4.97 19.37 -8.60
N SER A 478 -5.60 19.99 -7.58
CA SER A 478 -6.60 19.34 -6.73
C SER A 478 -7.83 18.90 -7.53
N ILE A 479 -8.49 17.82 -7.13
CA ILE A 479 -9.71 17.31 -7.77
C ILE A 479 -10.73 16.79 -6.75
N CYS A 480 -11.97 16.65 -7.17
CA CYS A 480 -13.05 16.02 -6.43
C CYS A 480 -13.00 14.49 -6.58
N MET A 481 -13.01 13.80 -5.45
CA MET A 481 -13.10 12.35 -5.35
C MET A 481 -14.36 11.94 -4.58
N ASN A 482 -14.64 10.64 -4.57
CA ASN A 482 -15.58 10.01 -3.63
C ASN A 482 -14.80 9.03 -2.75
N ALA A 483 -13.99 9.57 -1.84
CA ALA A 483 -13.04 8.80 -1.04
C ALA A 483 -13.51 8.58 0.40
N ILE A 484 -13.43 7.34 0.86
CA ILE A 484 -13.85 6.92 2.21
C ILE A 484 -12.72 6.11 2.85
N ILE A 485 -12.34 6.54 4.05
CA ILE A 485 -11.42 5.82 4.95
C ILE A 485 -12.19 5.55 6.24
N ASP A 486 -12.57 4.29 6.49
CA ASP A 486 -13.47 3.91 7.58
C ASP A 486 -12.90 2.78 8.44
N GLY A 487 -12.72 3.01 9.73
CA GLY A 487 -12.37 1.93 10.65
C GLY A 487 -10.96 1.41 10.41
N CYS A 488 -9.96 2.29 10.44
CA CYS A 488 -8.55 1.93 10.22
C CYS A 488 -7.69 2.30 11.44
N PHE A 489 -6.59 1.56 11.62
CA PHE A 489 -5.55 1.89 12.58
C PHE A 489 -4.32 2.46 11.90
N TYR A 490 -3.74 3.48 12.51
CA TYR A 490 -2.39 3.94 12.18
C TYR A 490 -1.55 4.12 13.44
N PHE A 491 -0.48 3.33 13.53
CA PHE A 491 0.50 3.39 14.59
C PHE A 491 1.77 4.03 14.04
N SER A 492 1.97 5.29 14.38
CA SER A 492 3.10 6.06 13.88
C SER A 492 4.44 5.51 14.37
N GLY A 493 5.47 5.69 13.56
CA GLY A 493 6.87 5.44 13.90
C GLY A 493 7.66 6.72 14.20
N HIS A 494 8.97 6.59 14.18
CA HIS A 494 9.92 7.68 14.42
C HIS A 494 10.04 8.69 13.25
N SER A 495 9.45 8.40 12.10
CA SER A 495 9.46 9.25 10.89
C SER A 495 8.11 9.87 10.54
N SER A 496 7.05 9.46 11.22
CA SER A 496 5.68 9.85 10.87
C SER A 496 5.41 11.34 11.05
N GLN A 497 4.50 11.86 10.21
CA GLN A 497 4.17 13.26 10.04
C GLN A 497 2.67 13.52 10.10
N SER A 498 1.92 12.83 9.23
CA SER A 498 0.47 12.94 9.10
C SER A 498 -0.07 11.56 8.73
N PRO A 499 -0.95 10.96 9.55
CA PRO A 499 -1.59 9.68 9.26
C PRO A 499 -2.32 9.66 7.91
N ILE A 500 -2.96 10.77 7.58
CA ILE A 500 -3.70 10.92 6.34
C ILE A 500 -3.31 12.24 5.69
N PHE A 501 -3.08 12.18 4.38
CA PHE A 501 -2.86 13.34 3.53
C PHE A 501 -3.88 13.33 2.39
N SER A 502 -4.42 14.49 2.05
CA SER A 502 -5.21 14.66 0.83
C SER A 502 -4.95 16.01 0.18
N ASN A 503 -4.87 16.03 -1.14
CA ASN A 503 -5.10 17.23 -1.93
C ASN A 503 -6.36 17.16 -2.80
N ALA A 504 -7.18 16.13 -2.61
CA ALA A 504 -8.51 16.00 -3.17
C ALA A 504 -9.58 16.49 -2.19
N SER A 505 -10.70 16.97 -2.74
CA SER A 505 -11.96 17.15 -2.02
C SER A 505 -12.86 15.90 -2.11
N GLY A 506 -14.00 15.91 -1.43
CA GLY A 506 -14.91 14.76 -1.39
C GLY A 506 -14.30 13.56 -0.65
N VAL A 507 -13.67 13.84 0.49
CA VAL A 507 -13.00 12.83 1.32
C VAL A 507 -13.72 12.70 2.65
N THR A 508 -14.02 11.48 3.07
CA THR A 508 -14.56 11.18 4.39
C THR A 508 -13.65 10.23 5.14
N VAL A 509 -13.20 10.68 6.31
CA VAL A 509 -12.44 9.87 7.26
C VAL A 509 -13.28 9.69 8.51
N ARG A 510 -13.56 8.44 8.87
CA ARG A 510 -14.35 8.14 10.05
C ARG A 510 -13.89 6.89 10.76
N ASN A 511 -14.14 6.80 12.06
CA ASN A 511 -13.73 5.65 12.88
C ASN A 511 -12.24 5.30 12.74
N VAL A 512 -11.37 6.27 12.45
CA VAL A 512 -9.94 6.01 12.33
C VAL A 512 -9.28 6.27 13.68
N HIS A 513 -8.45 5.33 14.12
CA HIS A 513 -7.70 5.40 15.37
C HIS A 513 -6.21 5.55 15.09
N VAL A 514 -5.63 6.63 15.60
CA VAL A 514 -4.23 6.99 15.40
C VAL A 514 -3.53 7.05 16.76
N VAL A 515 -2.37 6.41 16.84
CA VAL A 515 -1.46 6.55 17.97
C VAL A 515 -0.11 7.06 17.48
N GLN A 516 0.28 8.21 18.01
CA GLN A 516 1.62 8.77 17.89
C GLN A 516 2.38 8.52 19.21
N PRO A 517 3.33 7.56 19.24
CA PRO A 517 4.01 7.14 20.47
C PRO A 517 5.02 8.19 20.96
N SER A 518 5.44 8.09 22.23
CA SER A 518 6.41 8.99 22.88
C SER A 518 7.85 8.69 22.47
N VAL A 519 8.12 8.75 21.16
CA VAL A 519 9.45 8.52 20.58
C VAL A 519 9.98 9.79 19.93
N SER A 520 11.29 10.06 20.03
CA SER A 520 11.90 11.23 19.37
C SER A 520 11.92 11.08 17.85
N ARG A 521 11.59 12.17 17.16
CA ARG A 521 11.51 12.21 15.70
C ARG A 521 12.85 12.44 15.01
N VAL A 522 12.99 12.07 13.73
CA VAL A 522 14.26 12.21 12.99
C VAL A 522 14.26 13.38 11.99
N ASN A 523 13.31 13.49 11.05
CA ASN A 523 13.52 14.32 9.83
C ASN A 523 12.38 15.28 9.42
N THR A 524 11.16 14.98 9.83
CA THR A 524 9.90 15.71 9.59
C THR A 524 9.40 16.72 10.67
N ASN A 525 8.34 17.52 10.48
CA ASN A 525 7.52 18.07 11.60
C ASN A 525 6.15 17.39 11.69
N GLN A 526 5.58 17.20 12.89
CA GLN A 526 4.27 16.56 13.00
C GLN A 526 3.27 17.62 12.61
N ARG A 527 2.42 17.31 11.63
CA ARG A 527 1.52 18.31 11.06
C ARG A 527 0.11 18.20 11.62
N GLY A 528 -0.43 16.99 11.73
CA GLY A 528 -1.77 16.78 12.26
C GLY A 528 -2.25 15.36 12.03
N PHE A 529 -3.53 15.12 12.31
CA PHE A 529 -4.19 13.86 12.00
C PHE A 529 -4.49 13.72 10.49
N PHE A 530 -5.02 14.79 9.89
CA PHE A 530 -5.37 14.88 8.48
C PHE A 530 -4.75 16.15 7.89
N GLU A 531 -3.78 15.97 7.01
CA GLU A 531 -3.13 17.06 6.29
C GLU A 531 -3.86 17.33 4.97
N VAL A 532 -4.15 18.61 4.73
CA VAL A 532 -4.89 19.09 3.57
C VAL A 532 -4.04 20.05 2.78
N ALA A 533 -3.91 19.82 1.48
CA ALA A 533 -3.25 20.73 0.56
C ALA A 533 -4.16 21.09 -0.60
N SER A 534 -4.23 22.36 -0.99
CA SER A 534 -4.74 22.70 -2.32
C SER A 534 -3.57 22.80 -3.27
N ARG A 535 -3.69 22.38 -4.53
CA ARG A 535 -2.60 22.56 -5.50
C ARG A 535 -3.13 23.00 -6.85
N GLY A 536 -2.34 23.84 -7.53
CA GLY A 536 -2.55 24.22 -8.93
C GLY A 536 -3.85 25.00 -9.16
N THR A 537 -4.50 24.72 -10.30
CA THR A 537 -5.77 25.37 -10.68
C THR A 537 -6.93 24.81 -9.85
N PHE A 538 -7.30 25.50 -8.79
CA PHE A 538 -8.42 25.13 -7.92
C PHE A 538 -9.74 25.68 -8.47
N ASP A 539 -10.72 24.80 -8.70
CA ASP A 539 -12.11 25.19 -9.01
C ASP A 539 -12.89 25.30 -7.69
N PRO A 540 -13.18 26.51 -7.18
CA PRO A 540 -13.86 26.67 -5.90
C PRO A 540 -15.29 26.11 -5.90
N ASP A 541 -15.96 26.09 -7.05
CA ASP A 541 -17.37 25.67 -7.15
C ASP A 541 -17.50 24.14 -7.17
N THR A 542 -16.59 23.45 -7.85
CA THR A 542 -16.61 21.98 -7.93
C THR A 542 -15.76 21.34 -6.83
N ILE A 543 -14.50 21.79 -6.70
CA ILE A 543 -13.52 21.17 -5.80
C ILE A 543 -13.69 21.76 -4.40
N GLY A 544 -13.83 23.08 -4.27
CA GLY A 544 -13.98 23.75 -2.98
C GLY A 544 -15.28 23.44 -2.25
N ALA A 545 -16.35 23.11 -2.99
CA ALA A 545 -17.67 22.79 -2.43
C ALA A 545 -17.84 21.32 -2.01
N ALA A 546 -17.08 20.39 -2.61
CA ALA A 546 -17.14 18.97 -2.24
C ALA A 546 -16.56 18.77 -0.82
N PRO A 547 -17.35 18.30 0.17
CA PRO A 547 -16.92 18.30 1.56
C PRO A 547 -15.72 17.39 1.87
N ILE A 548 -14.90 17.82 2.83
CA ILE A 548 -13.93 16.96 3.52
C ILE A 548 -14.42 16.78 4.96
N LYS A 549 -14.77 15.54 5.32
CA LYS A 549 -15.41 15.20 6.60
C LYS A 549 -14.46 14.32 7.43
N VAL A 550 -14.15 14.73 8.66
CA VAL A 550 -13.41 13.94 9.64
C VAL A 550 -14.23 13.83 10.93
N TYR A 551 -14.75 12.63 11.23
CA TYR A 551 -15.60 12.44 12.41
C TYR A 551 -15.51 11.07 13.06
N ASN A 552 -15.80 11.00 14.37
CA ASN A 552 -15.61 9.79 15.18
C ASN A 552 -14.22 9.18 15.04
N CYS A 553 -13.18 9.99 14.90
CA CYS A 553 -11.79 9.53 14.90
C CYS A 553 -11.19 9.72 16.29
N THR A 554 -10.21 8.89 16.62
CA THR A 554 -9.41 9.01 17.85
C THR A 554 -7.97 9.31 17.48
N TYR A 555 -7.42 10.40 18.01
CA TYR A 555 -6.03 10.80 17.82
C TYR A 555 -5.31 10.91 19.17
N ILE A 556 -4.38 9.99 19.41
CA ILE A 556 -3.57 9.93 20.62
C ILE A 556 -2.16 10.40 20.29
N TYR A 557 -1.73 11.49 20.92
CA TYR A 557 -0.43 12.10 20.73
C TYR A 557 0.38 12.09 22.03
N LEU A 558 1.34 11.18 22.12
CA LEU A 558 2.12 10.94 23.35
C LEU A 558 3.50 11.60 23.33
N LYS A 559 3.83 12.36 22.28
CA LYS A 559 5.10 13.09 22.22
C LYS A 559 5.07 14.32 23.13
N THR A 560 6.25 14.65 23.65
CA THR A 560 6.58 15.95 24.23
C THR A 560 7.05 16.92 23.15
N ASP A 561 7.04 18.21 23.45
CA ASP A 561 7.58 19.25 22.54
C ASP A 561 9.04 18.97 22.15
N ALA A 562 9.85 18.50 23.09
CA ALA A 562 11.25 18.14 22.84
C ALA A 562 11.40 16.94 21.88
N GLN A 563 10.42 16.04 21.84
CA GLN A 563 10.41 14.89 20.92
C GLN A 563 9.90 15.27 19.52
N ASN A 564 9.21 16.40 19.38
CA ASN A 564 8.75 16.98 18.12
C ASN A 564 9.71 18.08 17.64
N VAL A 565 10.89 17.67 17.18
CA VAL A 565 11.95 18.59 16.72
C VAL A 565 11.48 19.40 15.50
N GLY A 566 11.60 20.73 15.50
CA GLY A 566 11.73 21.52 14.25
C GLY A 566 10.74 22.67 14.02
N THR A 567 9.45 22.57 14.38
CA THR A 567 8.50 23.70 14.40
C THR A 567 7.35 23.47 15.39
N VAL A 568 6.72 24.59 15.78
CA VAL A 568 5.73 24.78 16.86
C VAL A 568 4.28 24.48 16.42
N GLU A 569 4.07 23.62 15.42
CA GLU A 569 2.71 23.31 15.01
C GLU A 569 2.06 22.39 16.04
N ASP A 570 1.05 22.90 16.73
CA ASP A 570 0.23 22.13 17.66
C ASP A 570 -0.59 21.13 16.82
N PRO A 571 -0.36 19.81 16.96
CA PRO A 571 -1.06 18.85 16.12
C PRO A 571 -2.56 18.88 16.41
N GLU A 572 -3.33 19.24 15.39
CA GLU A 572 -4.80 19.30 15.35
C GLU A 572 -5.38 18.16 14.50
N ILE A 573 -6.71 18.11 14.37
CA ILE A 573 -7.34 17.17 13.43
C ILE A 573 -7.03 17.57 11.99
N PHE A 574 -7.28 18.82 11.63
CA PHE A 574 -6.90 19.36 10.32
C PHE A 574 -5.62 20.16 10.41
N ASN A 575 -4.73 19.94 9.45
CA ASN A 575 -3.60 20.83 9.20
C ASN A 575 -3.59 21.25 7.73
N TYR A 576 -3.62 22.55 7.49
CA TYR A 576 -3.68 23.12 6.15
C TYR A 576 -2.28 23.52 5.70
N ILE A 577 -1.89 23.10 4.49
CA ILE A 577 -0.66 23.52 3.82
C ILE A 577 -0.98 23.94 2.39
N ASP A 578 -0.08 24.68 1.74
CA ASP A 578 -0.21 25.05 0.31
C ASP A 578 -1.63 25.57 -0.04
N ASP A 579 -2.10 26.64 0.61
CA ASP A 579 -3.45 27.20 0.41
C ASP A 579 -4.61 26.20 0.65
N GLY A 580 -4.41 25.17 1.48
CA GLY A 580 -5.44 24.18 1.83
C GLY A 580 -6.71 24.77 2.46
N ASP A 581 -6.67 26.03 2.91
CA ASP A 581 -7.83 26.80 3.34
C ASP A 581 -8.81 27.16 2.22
N ASN A 582 -8.45 26.89 0.95
CA ASN A 582 -9.35 27.01 -0.20
C ASN A 582 -10.53 26.03 -0.17
N PHE A 583 -10.45 24.91 0.56
CA PHE A 583 -11.59 24.01 0.72
C PHE A 583 -12.61 24.62 1.68
N THR A 584 -13.86 24.79 1.22
CA THR A 584 -14.90 25.48 2.00
C THR A 584 -15.80 24.52 2.79
N GLY A 585 -15.80 23.23 2.43
CA GLY A 585 -16.63 22.18 3.03
C GLY A 585 -15.92 21.35 4.12
N MET A 586 -15.07 21.97 4.94
CA MET A 586 -14.32 21.28 6.00
C MET A 586 -15.20 20.97 7.21
N VAL A 587 -15.29 19.70 7.61
CA VAL A 587 -16.14 19.25 8.73
C VAL A 587 -15.32 18.43 9.73
N GLU A 588 -15.16 18.94 10.95
CA GLU A 588 -14.56 18.24 12.08
C GLU A 588 -15.61 18.03 13.19
N GLN A 589 -15.98 16.78 13.48
CA GLN A 589 -17.04 16.50 14.45
C GLN A 589 -16.80 15.23 15.25
N ASN A 590 -17.19 15.22 16.53
CA ASN A 590 -17.24 14.01 17.36
C ASN A 590 -15.92 13.20 17.44
N ASN A 591 -14.78 13.87 17.29
CA ASN A 591 -13.44 13.28 17.42
C ASN A 591 -12.96 13.30 18.87
N VAL A 592 -12.05 12.38 19.20
CA VAL A 592 -11.27 12.38 20.44
C VAL A 592 -9.83 12.77 20.11
N ILE A 593 -9.35 13.81 20.76
CA ILE A 593 -7.94 14.21 20.72
C ILE A 593 -7.37 14.11 22.12
N HIS A 594 -6.27 13.38 22.29
CA HIS A 594 -5.61 13.23 23.59
C HIS A 594 -4.11 13.49 23.46
N LYS A 595 -3.63 14.57 24.08
CA LYS A 595 -2.24 15.05 24.02
C LYS A 595 -1.68 15.24 25.44
N PRO A 596 -1.52 14.17 26.24
CA PRO A 596 -1.18 14.31 27.67
C PRO A 596 0.25 14.81 27.91
N ASN A 597 1.16 14.61 26.96
CA ASN A 597 2.58 14.93 27.13
C ASN A 597 2.99 16.22 26.39
N ALA A 598 2.06 16.88 25.69
CA ALA A 598 2.34 18.16 25.04
C ALA A 598 2.80 19.21 26.07
N GLY A 599 3.84 19.97 25.71
CA GLY A 599 4.49 20.95 26.56
C GLY A 599 3.94 22.37 26.37
N PRO A 600 4.71 23.43 26.66
CA PRO A 600 4.21 24.81 26.55
C PRO A 600 3.96 25.29 25.11
N THR A 601 4.48 24.60 24.10
CA THR A 601 4.38 25.02 22.69
C THR A 601 3.25 24.31 21.93
N ALA A 602 2.72 23.20 22.45
CA ALA A 602 1.54 22.52 21.95
C ALA A 602 0.49 22.41 23.06
N THR A 603 -0.79 22.62 22.76
CA THR A 603 -1.82 22.63 23.81
C THR A 603 -2.00 21.23 24.39
N GLN A 604 -1.76 21.07 25.69
CA GLN A 604 -2.09 19.82 26.39
C GLN A 604 -3.60 19.59 26.36
N VAL A 605 -4.02 18.41 25.88
CA VAL A 605 -5.44 18.03 25.80
C VAL A 605 -5.67 16.72 26.51
N THR A 606 -6.34 16.78 27.67
CA THR A 606 -6.68 15.60 28.49
C THR A 606 -8.18 15.46 28.72
N THR A 607 -9.01 16.27 28.05
CA THR A 607 -10.46 16.39 28.24
C THR A 607 -11.20 15.05 28.20
N PHE A 608 -10.74 14.10 27.38
CA PHE A 608 -11.40 12.80 27.18
C PHE A 608 -10.84 11.67 28.06
N TRP A 609 -9.97 11.97 29.03
CA TRP A 609 -9.51 11.00 30.02
C TRP A 609 -10.64 10.59 30.99
N PRO A 610 -10.69 9.35 31.52
CA PRO A 610 -9.80 8.20 31.28
C PRO A 610 -10.04 7.48 29.95
N LEU A 611 -8.94 7.06 29.31
CA LEU A 611 -8.94 6.18 28.13
C LEU A 611 -8.25 4.86 28.49
N SER A 612 -8.67 3.77 27.84
CA SER A 612 -8.06 2.45 28.01
C SER A 612 -6.60 2.47 27.54
N THR A 613 -5.77 1.74 28.28
CA THR A 613 -4.34 1.51 27.97
C THR A 613 -4.08 0.05 27.62
N SER A 614 -5.14 -0.70 27.30
CA SER A 614 -5.05 -2.11 26.94
C SER A 614 -4.31 -2.24 25.60
N PRO A 615 -3.15 -2.93 25.56
CA PRO A 615 -2.40 -3.10 24.32
C PRO A 615 -3.25 -3.77 23.25
N LEU A 616 -3.27 -3.18 22.06
CA LEU A 616 -3.98 -3.69 20.90
C LEU A 616 -3.09 -4.63 20.07
N PHE A 617 -1.88 -4.19 19.74
CA PHE A 617 -0.90 -4.95 18.97
C PHE A 617 0.49 -4.83 19.59
N THR A 618 1.37 -5.77 19.24
CA THR A 618 2.81 -5.65 19.55
C THR A 618 3.51 -4.89 18.42
N PRO A 619 4.32 -3.85 18.73
CA PRO A 619 5.08 -3.13 17.73
C PRO A 619 6.06 -3.97 16.93
N ARG A 620 6.09 -3.77 15.60
CA ARG A 620 7.13 -4.33 14.72
C ARG A 620 8.34 -3.40 14.62
N ASP A 621 8.19 -2.08 14.77
CA ASP A 621 9.32 -1.14 14.91
C ASP A 621 10.07 -1.34 16.25
N THR A 622 10.79 -2.45 16.39
CA THR A 622 11.52 -2.85 17.61
C THR A 622 12.96 -2.33 17.62
N VAL A 623 13.46 -1.84 16.50
CA VAL A 623 14.87 -1.47 16.29
C VAL A 623 15.04 0.05 16.35
N GLY A 624 14.04 0.83 15.92
CA GLY A 624 14.14 2.29 15.84
C GLY A 624 14.86 2.75 14.58
N TYR A 625 15.47 3.93 14.63
CA TYR A 625 16.09 4.55 13.45
C TYR A 625 17.53 4.10 13.26
N PHE A 626 17.87 3.66 12.05
CA PHE A 626 19.25 3.58 11.58
C PHE A 626 19.69 4.97 11.15
N GLN A 627 20.53 5.60 11.98
CA GLN A 627 21.08 6.89 11.66
C GLN A 627 22.07 6.76 10.51
N THR A 628 21.65 7.12 9.29
CA THR A 628 22.60 7.41 8.22
C THR A 628 23.31 8.69 8.66
N ASP A 629 24.50 8.52 9.23
CA ASP A 629 25.45 9.53 9.71
C ASP A 629 24.96 11.00 9.66
N PRO A 630 24.72 11.67 10.80
CA PRO A 630 24.22 13.06 10.82
C PRO A 630 25.19 14.06 10.17
N GLY A 631 26.43 13.66 9.85
CA GLY A 631 27.39 14.49 9.12
C GLY A 631 27.27 14.44 7.59
N LEU A 632 26.51 13.50 7.03
CA LEU A 632 26.45 13.26 5.57
C LEU A 632 25.11 13.72 4.97
N THR A 633 24.75 14.99 5.15
CA THR A 633 23.48 15.53 4.63
C THR A 633 23.44 15.76 3.13
N ASN A 634 24.53 15.51 2.38
CA ASN A 634 24.58 15.75 0.93
C ASN A 634 25.59 14.81 0.22
N PHE A 635 25.43 13.50 0.32
CA PHE A 635 26.08 12.61 -0.64
C PHE A 635 25.13 12.34 -1.81
N ASP A 636 25.30 13.13 -2.86
CA ASP A 636 24.85 12.76 -4.21
C ASP A 636 26.03 12.03 -4.88
N PRO A 637 25.98 10.70 -5.04
CA PRO A 637 27.06 9.97 -5.73
C PRO A 637 27.11 10.28 -7.24
N TRP A 638 26.22 11.11 -7.77
CA TRP A 638 26.15 11.46 -9.20
C TRP A 638 26.41 12.95 -9.45
N MET A 639 27.60 13.44 -9.13
CA MET A 639 28.09 14.68 -9.76
C MET A 639 28.45 14.44 -11.23
N THR A 640 27.45 14.42 -12.11
CA THR A 640 27.63 14.43 -13.58
C THR A 640 27.49 15.82 -14.20
N SER A 641 27.64 16.90 -13.43
CA SER A 641 27.69 18.25 -14.03
C SER A 641 29.07 18.51 -14.61
N ASN A 642 29.18 18.38 -15.93
CA ASN A 642 30.28 18.88 -16.74
C ASN A 642 30.40 20.41 -16.56
N PRO A 643 31.41 20.96 -15.85
CA PRO A 643 31.49 22.40 -15.65
C PRO A 643 32.17 23.04 -16.85
N VAL A 644 31.42 23.88 -17.55
CA VAL A 644 31.92 24.84 -18.53
C VAL A 644 32.87 25.82 -17.81
N LEU A 645 34.13 25.86 -18.27
CA LEU A 645 35.15 26.80 -17.79
C LEU A 645 34.87 28.21 -18.30
N GLY A 646 34.64 29.17 -17.40
CA GLY A 646 34.62 30.58 -17.79
C GLY A 646 34.37 31.57 -16.66
N SER A 647 35.42 31.99 -15.93
CA SER A 647 35.69 33.40 -15.57
C SER A 647 36.89 33.53 -14.61
N SER A 648 37.68 34.59 -14.80
CA SER A 648 38.87 34.98 -14.03
C SER A 648 38.55 35.47 -12.61
N TRP A 649 39.42 35.14 -11.63
CA TRP A 649 39.35 35.58 -10.23
C TRP A 649 40.54 36.48 -9.89
N ASN A 650 40.32 37.53 -9.08
CA ASN A 650 41.34 38.53 -8.72
C ASN A 650 42.05 38.20 -7.40
N ASN A 651 43.30 38.64 -7.30
CA ASN A 651 44.21 38.40 -6.18
C ASN A 651 43.77 39.18 -4.91
N GLY A 652 43.55 38.48 -3.79
CA GLY A 652 43.35 39.10 -2.47
C GLY A 652 42.01 38.83 -1.77
N GLU A 653 41.10 38.01 -2.32
CA GLU A 653 39.88 37.62 -1.60
C GLU A 653 40.10 36.40 -0.71
N THR A 654 39.57 36.45 0.52
CA THR A 654 39.45 35.31 1.43
C THR A 654 38.02 34.78 1.36
N LYS A 655 37.84 33.49 1.02
CA LYS A 655 36.56 32.78 1.22
C LYS A 655 36.80 31.41 1.82
N THR A 656 35.96 31.07 2.79
CA THR A 656 35.90 29.78 3.47
C THR A 656 34.72 29.01 2.90
N PHE A 657 34.92 27.96 2.10
CA PHE A 657 33.83 27.03 1.77
C PHE A 657 34.29 25.59 1.55
N ALA A 658 33.35 24.71 1.91
CA ALA A 658 33.43 23.27 2.06
C ALA A 658 33.63 22.49 0.75
N TYR A 659 34.10 21.28 0.95
CA TYR A 659 34.67 20.33 0.00
C TYR A 659 33.80 20.06 -1.26
N GLY A 660 34.39 20.26 -2.45
CA GLY A 660 33.76 19.88 -3.72
C GLY A 660 34.28 20.63 -4.96
N SER A 661 35.53 20.40 -5.40
CA SER A 661 36.02 20.68 -6.77
C SER A 661 37.39 20.03 -6.99
N PRO A 662 37.75 19.53 -8.20
CA PRO A 662 38.97 18.74 -8.39
C PRO A 662 40.22 19.61 -8.33
N TYR A 663 41.14 19.27 -7.42
CA TYR A 663 42.45 19.90 -7.35
C TYR A 663 43.41 19.33 -8.39
N ASN A 664 44.17 20.22 -9.05
CA ASN A 664 45.40 19.90 -9.74
C ASN A 664 46.50 19.61 -8.70
N ILE A 665 47.25 18.53 -8.91
CA ILE A 665 48.35 17.98 -8.09
C ILE A 665 49.39 19.05 -7.66
N ALA A 666 49.60 20.10 -8.46
CA ALA A 666 50.55 21.16 -8.12
C ALA A 666 50.13 22.06 -6.94
N ALA A 667 48.85 22.03 -6.51
CA ALA A 667 48.32 22.89 -5.45
C ALA A 667 48.24 22.24 -4.05
N MET A 668 48.30 20.91 -3.94
CA MET A 668 48.25 20.22 -2.64
C MET A 668 49.62 20.11 -1.96
N ALA A 669 50.71 20.03 -2.74
CA ALA A 669 52.07 19.90 -2.21
C ALA A 669 52.58 21.13 -1.44
N ALA A 670 51.93 22.29 -1.56
CA ALA A 670 52.33 23.53 -0.89
C ALA A 670 51.66 23.76 0.49
N LEU A 671 50.77 22.86 0.95
CA LEU A 671 49.90 23.11 2.12
C LEU A 671 50.33 22.46 3.45
N GLY A 672 51.43 21.70 3.52
CA GLY A 672 52.09 21.35 4.79
C GLY A 672 51.20 20.87 5.95
N GLN A 673 50.18 20.03 5.69
CA GLN A 673 49.40 19.38 6.73
C GLN A 673 49.61 17.86 6.70
N SER A 674 50.14 17.35 7.80
CA SER A 674 50.18 15.92 8.15
C SER A 674 48.96 15.59 8.99
N ASP A 675 48.30 14.48 8.65
CA ASP A 675 47.29 13.74 9.40
C ASP A 675 45.81 14.10 9.17
N PHE A 676 45.12 13.20 8.46
CA PHE A 676 43.69 12.95 8.59
C PHE A 676 43.53 11.91 9.72
N ALA A 677 42.84 12.27 10.80
CA ALA A 677 42.49 11.35 11.88
C ALA A 677 40.96 11.31 12.03
N GLY A 678 40.33 10.27 11.49
CA GLY A 678 38.91 9.99 11.64
C GLY A 678 38.69 8.49 11.61
N SER A 679 38.38 7.90 12.77
CA SER A 679 38.20 6.46 12.96
C SER A 679 36.95 5.94 12.26
N TYR A 680 37.09 5.30 11.09
CA TYR A 680 36.01 4.61 10.38
C TYR A 680 36.39 3.16 10.04
N GLY A 681 35.46 2.23 10.27
CA GLY A 681 35.69 0.81 9.96
C GLY A 681 35.63 0.54 8.46
N ASN A 682 36.63 -0.17 7.95
CA ASN A 682 36.77 -0.78 6.61
C ASN A 682 36.23 0.05 5.42
N GLU A 683 37.12 0.70 4.69
CA GLU A 683 36.91 1.36 3.41
C GLU A 683 37.17 0.38 2.25
N GLN A 684 36.32 0.39 1.22
CA GLN A 684 36.60 -0.23 -0.06
C GLN A 684 37.13 0.81 -1.05
N VAL A 685 38.21 0.47 -1.76
CA VAL A 685 38.84 1.34 -2.76
C VAL A 685 38.84 0.68 -4.12
N ILE A 686 38.32 1.39 -5.13
CA ILE A 686 38.23 0.92 -6.51
C ILE A 686 39.42 1.43 -7.32
N PHE A 687 40.18 0.52 -7.92
CA PHE A 687 41.25 0.80 -8.88
C PHE A 687 41.03 -0.01 -10.15
N GLY A 688 40.72 0.67 -11.27
CA GLY A 688 40.39 -0.02 -12.52
C GLY A 688 39.16 -0.92 -12.35
N SER A 689 39.30 -2.22 -12.60
CA SER A 689 38.23 -3.23 -12.46
C SER A 689 38.32 -4.11 -11.19
N ALA A 690 39.21 -3.79 -10.24
CA ALA A 690 39.43 -4.60 -9.04
C ALA A 690 38.98 -3.87 -7.75
N TYR A 691 38.45 -4.64 -6.79
CA TYR A 691 38.01 -4.17 -5.47
C TYR A 691 39.02 -4.57 -4.39
N TYR A 692 39.34 -3.62 -3.50
CA TYR A 692 40.18 -3.86 -2.33
C TYR A 692 39.47 -3.35 -1.07
N THR A 693 39.49 -4.11 0.02
CA THR A 693 39.03 -3.70 1.35
C THR A 693 40.24 -3.24 2.17
N ALA A 694 40.10 -2.16 2.94
CA ALA A 694 41.17 -1.48 3.66
C ALA A 694 40.60 -0.85 4.94
N ALA A 695 41.13 -1.12 6.13
CA ALA A 695 40.77 -0.43 7.37
C ALA A 695 41.27 1.03 7.41
N ASP A 696 40.87 1.81 8.41
CA ASP A 696 41.42 3.15 8.62
C ASP A 696 42.96 3.10 8.74
N GLY A 697 43.65 3.97 8.00
CA GLY A 697 45.10 3.97 7.86
C GLY A 697 45.69 2.91 6.91
N ASP A 698 44.86 2.06 6.27
CA ASP A 698 45.36 1.02 5.37
C ASP A 698 45.80 1.54 4.00
N ILE A 699 45.50 2.79 3.66
CA ILE A 699 45.82 3.38 2.35
C ILE A 699 46.47 4.75 2.54
N SER A 700 47.64 4.94 1.91
CA SER A 700 48.28 6.25 1.78
C SER A 700 48.26 6.71 0.32
N VAL A 701 47.89 7.96 0.08
CA VAL A 701 47.99 8.59 -1.25
C VAL A 701 49.17 9.55 -1.25
N SER A 702 50.06 9.38 -2.21
CA SER A 702 51.21 10.26 -2.44
C SER A 702 51.15 10.86 -3.84
N TYR A 703 51.51 12.13 -3.94
CA TYR A 703 51.45 12.88 -5.19
C TYR A 703 52.87 13.18 -5.66
N GLY A 704 53.31 12.50 -6.72
CA GLY A 704 54.58 12.78 -7.38
C GLY A 704 54.44 13.88 -8.45
N ALA A 705 55.57 14.35 -8.97
CA ALA A 705 55.61 15.43 -9.96
C ALA A 705 54.87 15.12 -11.27
N SER A 706 54.62 13.84 -11.55
CA SER A 706 53.98 13.35 -12.79
C SER A 706 53.07 12.15 -12.57
N ASN A 707 52.68 11.86 -11.32
CA ASN A 707 51.83 10.72 -10.99
C ASN A 707 51.14 10.87 -9.62
N ILE A 708 50.06 10.13 -9.43
CA ILE A 708 49.42 9.86 -8.14
C ILE A 708 49.73 8.40 -7.81
N GLN A 709 50.34 8.15 -6.66
CA GLN A 709 50.63 6.80 -6.18
C GLN A 709 49.82 6.53 -4.93
N VAL A 710 49.02 5.47 -4.96
CA VAL A 710 48.28 4.97 -3.81
C VAL A 710 48.92 3.68 -3.33
N THR A 711 49.15 3.58 -2.04
CA THR A 711 49.84 2.45 -1.42
C THR A 711 48.94 1.87 -0.35
N ASN A 712 48.64 0.57 -0.41
CA ASN A 712 47.98 -0.08 0.72
C ASN A 712 48.98 -0.62 1.76
N THR A 713 48.48 -1.08 2.90
CA THR A 713 49.29 -1.68 3.98
C THR A 713 50.02 -2.96 3.62
N SER A 714 49.65 -3.64 2.54
CA SER A 714 50.44 -4.76 1.98
C SER A 714 51.65 -4.30 1.14
N GLY A 715 51.85 -2.98 0.99
CA GLY A 715 52.94 -2.39 0.21
C GLY A 715 52.71 -2.40 -1.31
N VAL A 716 51.49 -2.72 -1.75
CA VAL A 716 51.11 -2.69 -3.17
C VAL A 716 50.87 -1.24 -3.58
N ASN A 717 51.56 -0.82 -4.64
CA ASN A 717 51.51 0.54 -5.17
C ASN A 717 50.70 0.58 -6.46
N TRP A 718 49.77 1.51 -6.56
CA TRP A 718 49.03 1.83 -7.79
C TRP A 718 49.39 3.23 -8.26
N VAL A 719 49.90 3.35 -9.48
CA VAL A 719 50.40 4.60 -10.03
C VAL A 719 49.54 5.03 -11.20
N ALA A 720 48.94 6.22 -11.11
CA ALA A 720 48.19 6.86 -12.18
C ALA A 720 48.92 8.12 -12.66
N ASN A 721 49.19 8.25 -13.95
CA ASN A 721 50.06 9.31 -14.47
C ASN A 721 49.37 10.68 -14.55
N ASN A 722 48.06 10.75 -14.81
CA ASN A 722 47.40 12.01 -15.18
C ASN A 722 46.11 12.31 -14.38
N SER A 723 45.40 11.27 -13.93
CA SER A 723 44.22 11.41 -13.07
C SER A 723 43.94 10.09 -12.35
N LEU A 724 43.44 10.18 -11.12
CA LEU A 724 42.97 9.05 -10.35
C LEU A 724 41.55 9.33 -9.87
N SER A 725 40.60 8.47 -10.22
CA SER A 725 39.26 8.49 -9.63
C SER A 725 39.22 7.43 -8.54
N LEU A 726 39.30 7.88 -7.29
CA LEU A 726 39.19 7.02 -6.12
C LEU A 726 37.73 7.06 -5.65
N ALA A 727 37.00 5.97 -5.80
CA ALA A 727 35.70 5.80 -5.16
C ALA A 727 35.94 5.09 -3.83
N LEU A 728 35.83 5.82 -2.72
CA LEU A 728 35.77 5.26 -1.38
C LEU A 728 34.33 4.81 -1.13
N HIS A 729 34.12 3.50 -1.11
CA HIS A 729 32.89 2.93 -0.58
C HIS A 729 33.14 2.60 0.88
N LEU A 730 32.57 3.37 1.79
CA LEU A 730 32.51 2.96 3.20
C LEU A 730 31.83 1.59 3.26
N ASP A 731 32.50 0.58 3.82
CA ASP A 731 31.87 -0.70 4.13
C ASP A 731 30.90 -0.47 5.28
N MET A 732 29.67 -0.13 4.93
CA MET A 732 28.57 0.01 5.88
C MET A 732 28.04 -1.35 6.35
N GLY A 733 28.78 -2.46 6.09
CA GLY A 733 28.55 -3.75 6.74
C GLY A 733 28.68 -3.67 8.26
N ALA A 734 29.41 -2.69 8.79
CA ALA A 734 29.22 -2.22 10.16
C ALA A 734 27.95 -1.36 10.21
N THR A 735 26.81 -2.00 10.43
CA THR A 735 25.50 -1.36 10.62
C THR A 735 25.65 -0.07 11.43
N ALA A 736 25.23 1.07 10.86
CA ALA A 736 25.16 2.31 11.62
C ALA A 736 24.51 2.05 12.98
N PRO A 737 25.03 2.63 14.08
CA PRO A 737 24.51 2.33 15.41
C PRO A 737 23.00 2.56 15.42
N VAL A 738 22.29 1.48 15.72
CA VAL A 738 20.85 1.52 15.95
C VAL A 738 20.60 2.51 17.08
N ALA A 739 19.59 3.38 16.94
CA ALA A 739 19.11 4.21 18.03
C ALA A 739 17.90 3.52 18.71
N PRO A 740 18.11 2.55 19.62
CA PRO A 740 17.03 1.75 20.21
C PRO A 740 16.02 2.58 21.00
N GLY A 741 16.42 3.76 21.50
CA GLY A 741 15.53 4.70 22.17
C GLY A 741 14.44 5.34 21.30
N ARG A 742 14.30 4.92 20.03
CA ARG A 742 13.27 5.39 19.09
C ARG A 742 12.21 4.32 18.77
N ALA A 743 12.31 3.12 19.34
CA ALA A 743 11.26 2.11 19.23
C ALA A 743 10.06 2.48 20.12
N PRO A 744 8.81 2.39 19.63
CA PRO A 744 7.61 2.62 20.44
C PRO A 744 7.49 1.61 21.58
N SER A 745 6.94 2.02 22.73
CA SER A 745 6.60 1.05 23.77
C SER A 745 5.36 0.26 23.38
N PRO A 746 5.34 -1.08 23.55
CA PRO A 746 4.13 -1.88 23.32
C PRO A 746 2.90 -1.42 24.10
N THR A 747 3.10 -0.80 25.26
CA THR A 747 2.00 -0.28 26.10
C THR A 747 1.35 0.98 25.53
N GLU A 748 2.03 1.68 24.63
CA GLU A 748 1.50 2.89 23.99
C GLU A 748 0.52 2.54 22.86
N TRP A 749 0.63 1.34 22.30
CA TRP A 749 -0.23 0.87 21.21
C TRP A 749 -1.51 0.28 21.76
N ALA A 750 -2.26 1.13 22.44
CA ALA A 750 -3.49 0.75 23.10
C ALA A 750 -4.71 0.96 22.20
N ASP A 751 -5.82 0.34 22.59
CA ASP A 751 -7.13 0.61 21.98
C ASP A 751 -7.59 2.06 22.21
N ASN A 752 -7.26 2.65 23.36
CA ASN A 752 -7.69 3.98 23.80
C ASN A 752 -9.21 4.17 23.73
N LYS A 753 -9.95 3.09 23.96
CA LYS A 753 -11.39 3.12 24.15
C LYS A 753 -11.74 4.03 25.35
N PRO A 754 -12.73 4.92 25.26
CA PRO A 754 -13.19 5.69 26.41
C PRO A 754 -13.56 4.78 27.59
N LEU A 755 -13.19 5.16 28.81
CA LEU A 755 -13.55 4.42 30.01
C LEU A 755 -14.59 5.17 30.82
N THR A 756 -15.23 4.49 31.78
CA THR A 756 -16.16 5.12 32.73
C THR A 756 -15.55 6.39 33.33
N GLY A 757 -16.27 7.50 33.21
CA GLY A 757 -15.82 8.83 33.64
C GLY A 757 -15.21 9.68 32.52
N SER A 758 -14.97 9.13 31.34
CA SER A 758 -14.50 9.88 30.17
C SER A 758 -15.58 10.83 29.66
N ALA A 759 -15.20 12.07 29.35
CA ALA A 759 -16.08 13.04 28.70
C ALA A 759 -16.40 12.69 27.23
N ALA A 760 -15.84 11.62 26.67
CA ALA A 760 -16.20 11.13 25.35
C ALA A 760 -17.48 10.29 25.36
N LEU A 761 -17.82 9.67 26.50
CA LEU A 761 -18.96 8.77 26.62
C LEU A 761 -20.30 9.51 26.43
N GLY A 762 -21.12 9.04 25.49
CA GLY A 762 -22.43 9.60 25.14
C GLY A 762 -22.39 11.08 24.72
N ALA A 763 -21.22 11.58 24.30
CA ALA A 763 -20.99 13.01 24.12
C ALA A 763 -21.16 13.48 22.67
N ALA A 764 -21.43 12.59 21.70
CA ALA A 764 -21.74 12.94 20.33
C ALA A 764 -23.22 13.36 20.21
N LEU A 765 -23.56 14.53 20.79
CA LEU A 765 -24.93 15.03 20.90
C LEU A 765 -25.47 15.70 19.63
N SER A 766 -24.60 16.04 18.69
CA SER A 766 -24.95 16.68 17.42
C SER A 766 -23.88 16.46 16.35
N GLY A 767 -24.19 16.82 15.10
CA GLY A 767 -23.30 16.65 13.96
C GLY A 767 -23.27 15.22 13.41
N ASN A 768 -22.30 14.95 12.56
CA ASN A 768 -22.09 13.65 11.93
C ASN A 768 -21.61 12.64 12.96
N VAL A 769 -22.28 11.48 12.96
CA VAL A 769 -21.90 10.33 13.77
C VAL A 769 -21.80 9.12 12.86
N SER A 770 -20.71 8.36 12.98
CA SER A 770 -20.61 7.08 12.29
C SER A 770 -21.60 6.10 12.88
N TYR A 771 -22.40 5.45 12.05
CA TYR A 771 -23.44 4.51 12.49
C TYR A 771 -22.88 3.31 13.30
N MET A 772 -21.63 2.95 13.03
CA MET A 772 -20.91 1.90 13.75
C MET A 772 -19.60 2.43 14.32
N ASP A 773 -19.08 1.77 15.33
CA ASP A 773 -17.72 1.96 15.81
C ASP A 773 -16.68 1.26 14.92
N ILE A 774 -15.41 1.38 15.32
CA ILE A 774 -14.27 0.73 14.66
C ILE A 774 -14.36 -0.81 14.65
N LEU A 775 -15.08 -1.43 15.59
CA LEU A 775 -15.36 -2.86 15.60
C LEU A 775 -16.47 -3.27 14.63
N GLY A 776 -17.25 -2.31 14.12
CA GLY A 776 -18.47 -2.57 13.36
C GLY A 776 -19.69 -2.82 14.25
N THR A 777 -19.62 -2.47 15.53
CA THR A 777 -20.76 -2.50 16.44
C THR A 777 -21.61 -1.25 16.21
N THR A 778 -22.93 -1.40 16.11
CA THR A 778 -23.85 -0.27 16.02
C THR A 778 -23.70 0.63 17.25
N ARG A 779 -23.64 1.94 17.04
CA ARG A 779 -23.58 2.91 18.13
C ARG A 779 -24.95 3.14 18.76
N THR A 780 -24.96 3.35 20.07
CA THR A 780 -26.20 3.72 20.79
C THR A 780 -26.39 5.23 20.77
N ALA A 781 -27.62 5.71 20.95
CA ALA A 781 -27.88 7.15 21.03
C ALA A 781 -28.08 7.57 22.50
N PRO A 782 -27.41 8.65 22.98
CA PRO A 782 -26.37 9.41 22.29
C PRO A 782 -25.07 8.62 22.16
N ALA A 783 -24.38 8.76 21.03
CA ALA A 783 -23.16 8.00 20.74
C ALA A 783 -21.93 8.56 21.46
N ASP A 784 -20.90 7.74 21.59
CA ASP A 784 -19.61 8.19 22.08
C ASP A 784 -18.87 9.03 21.02
N LYS A 785 -18.01 9.94 21.48
CA LYS A 785 -16.98 10.56 20.62
C LYS A 785 -15.82 9.59 20.40
N GLY A 786 -15.14 9.77 19.26
CA GLY A 786 -13.99 8.96 18.87
C GLY A 786 -14.36 7.66 18.17
N ALA A 787 -13.36 6.85 17.86
CA ALA A 787 -13.49 5.67 17.01
C ALA A 787 -14.19 4.48 17.68
N TRP A 788 -14.22 4.46 19.01
CA TRP A 788 -14.79 3.37 19.80
C TRP A 788 -16.16 3.73 20.35
N GLU A 789 -16.99 2.71 20.55
CA GLU A 789 -18.22 2.79 21.33
C GLU A 789 -18.08 1.88 22.56
N VAL A 790 -18.53 2.37 23.71
CA VAL A 790 -18.54 1.66 24.98
C VAL A 790 -19.97 1.25 25.28
N ALA A 791 -20.36 0.08 24.78
CA ALA A 791 -21.59 -0.59 25.17
C ALA A 791 -21.55 -1.07 26.62
#